data_AF-A0A4R5TIP4-F1
#
_entry.id   AF-A0A4R5TIP4-F1
#
_cell.length_a   1.000
_cell.length_b   1.000
_cell.length_c   1.000
_cell.angle_alpha   90.00
_cell.angle_beta   90.00
_cell.angle_gamma   90.00
#
_symmetry.space_group_name_H-M   'P 1'
#
loop_
_entity.id
_entity.type
_entity.pdbx_description
1 polymer ?
#
loop_
_entity_poly.entity_id
_entity_poly.type
_entity_poly.pdbx_seq_one_letter_code
_entity_poly.pdbx_strand_id
1 'polypeptide(L)'
;MGIKSIRIKNILSFDDVYIDSFEDFNLIIGRNNSGKSNLLKVFKYFYEKLDEQRSIPLTLNSNYTPSGIITITYDTTRIKKIVTSTNNNSRFHKHIYNTLFKEPNKNKFTALFAPERKKQNSEYSLTLTISNDDSISWSTKDKKLLSLIKIIFPFFYIDTRRMDLYNWEDIWRIISSINSFNFQKISEDEILKFLDENISSRDGDYKKYITRITDVIDTKPYTYKEKVINYIKIALKGHIFTNSGEDILHQSDGTNSHKYIETIIKLLISLSRTEFITPTIYIDEPEIGLHPKLGEQFITTIHTTYNRYKKSVPEKESGKYSTPYPCLIFSTHAPNILKQTIKLFSTDQQILHFSKKNKHSTKISKLNSQYSDLRFINMFSDNEARLFFSEYILFVEGSTEMEVFQNSSLARIYPDLGRIDIYASDDVMLRNINPTYSQAAIPFLIVKDIDKVIKLDYKNEILSLDGDVSLVNKLIRKGSLKFYNPSLIKKIDSAKEIIRADKSKKEMSVDGLFFKTFKIENFVRDFNKLLKSFNLNYMTTTIEGALINEHSLKYFYRWICHIVFNQLDVNNENPKKMFAGLMRTYNLKDGAISILNSAFVLSTHLSILDPVEQKLVFKVKKRALFLIKKSIKGDFKNNKEITTLFRLLFGGKTATLISLEMNLKKSCQRIDPSITATIKKYKSNELKFLLPYTTKTSGWVTSFLDFTIAKLEQENADKIAENLRFLFPEIISIIEQASSSIDIGEFH
;
A
#
# COMPACT_ATOMS: atom_id res chain seq x y z
N MET A 1 -0.47 3.55 28.69
CA MET A 1 0.25 4.10 27.52
C MET A 1 0.76 5.50 27.88
N GLY A 2 1.49 6.18 26.99
CA GLY A 2 1.90 7.58 27.20
C GLY A 2 0.81 8.56 26.76
N ILE A 3 0.82 8.89 25.47
CA ILE A 3 -0.24 9.68 24.81
C ILE A 3 -1.41 8.77 24.48
N LYS A 4 -2.62 9.19 24.84
CA LYS A 4 -3.86 8.48 24.52
C LYS A 4 -4.46 8.98 23.21
N SER A 5 -4.66 10.29 23.06
CA SER A 5 -5.29 10.87 21.86
C SER A 5 -4.77 12.26 21.54
N ILE A 6 -4.94 12.70 20.30
CA ILE A 6 -4.64 14.05 19.84
C ILE A 6 -5.79 14.59 18.99
N ARG A 7 -6.17 15.86 19.22
CA ARG A 7 -7.09 16.63 18.37
C ARG A 7 -6.40 17.86 17.84
N ILE A 8 -6.52 18.11 16.54
CA ILE A 8 -5.93 19.27 15.87
C ILE A 8 -7.05 19.97 15.10
N LYS A 9 -7.23 21.27 15.36
CA LYS A 9 -8.21 22.11 14.68
C LYS A 9 -7.57 23.32 14.03
N ASN A 10 -7.96 23.61 12.80
CA ASN A 10 -7.61 24.79 12.03
C ASN A 10 -6.09 25.08 11.99
N ILE A 11 -5.25 24.06 11.82
CA ILE A 11 -3.78 24.19 11.83
C ILE A 11 -3.18 23.50 10.62
N LEU A 12 -2.29 24.20 9.91
CA LEU A 12 -1.59 23.70 8.71
C LEU A 12 -2.58 23.15 7.68
N SER A 13 -2.56 21.84 7.41
CA SER A 13 -3.49 21.16 6.51
C SER A 13 -4.70 20.54 7.20
N PHE A 14 -4.83 20.68 8.52
CA PHE A 14 -5.87 20.05 9.33
C PHE A 14 -7.01 21.03 9.63
N ASP A 15 -8.24 20.64 9.31
CA ASP A 15 -9.46 21.40 9.61
C ASP A 15 -10.00 21.02 11.01
N ASP A 16 -10.43 19.77 11.20
CA ASP A 16 -10.65 19.16 12.52
C ASP A 16 -10.32 17.67 12.41
N VAL A 17 -9.20 17.28 13.00
CA VAL A 17 -8.68 15.91 12.95
C VAL A 17 -8.51 15.37 14.36
N TYR A 18 -8.95 14.14 14.56
CA TYR A 18 -8.88 13.44 15.83
C TYR A 18 -8.29 12.05 15.64
N ILE A 19 -7.21 11.76 16.36
CA ILE A 19 -6.63 10.42 16.50
C ILE A 19 -6.98 9.95 17.91
N ASP A 20 -7.78 8.89 18.00
CA ASP A 20 -8.46 8.43 19.20
C ASP A 20 -7.61 7.55 20.11
N SER A 21 -6.69 6.77 19.53
CA SER A 21 -5.72 5.96 20.24
C SER A 21 -4.35 5.95 19.57
N PHE A 22 -3.32 5.72 20.37
CA PHE A 22 -1.97 5.38 19.93
C PHE A 22 -1.58 4.05 20.55
N GLU A 23 -1.03 3.14 19.76
CA GLU A 23 -0.45 1.87 20.22
C GLU A 23 1.03 2.04 20.61
N ASP A 24 1.72 0.97 20.99
CA ASP A 24 3.15 1.02 21.28
C ASP A 24 3.96 1.32 20.00
N PHE A 25 3.52 0.77 18.85
CA PHE A 25 4.12 1.02 17.53
C PHE A 25 3.11 1.65 16.56
N ASN A 26 3.31 2.89 16.14
CA ASN A 26 2.40 3.61 15.24
C ASN A 26 3.11 3.94 13.93
N LEU A 27 2.52 3.52 12.82
CA LEU A 27 3.05 3.79 11.50
C LEU A 27 2.12 4.74 10.74
N ILE A 28 2.65 5.88 10.33
CA ILE A 28 1.97 6.89 9.54
C ILE A 28 2.37 6.68 8.07
N ILE A 29 1.38 6.43 7.23
CA ILE A 29 1.56 6.19 5.80
C ILE A 29 0.64 7.06 4.97
N GLY A 30 0.85 7.06 3.66
CA GLY A 30 0.02 7.73 2.67
C GLY A 30 0.86 8.48 1.64
N ARG A 31 0.21 9.03 0.63
CA ARG A 31 0.86 9.69 -0.51
C ARG A 31 1.72 10.89 -0.11
N ASN A 32 2.62 11.29 -1.00
CA ASN A 32 3.35 12.56 -0.86
C ASN A 32 2.36 13.72 -0.71
N ASN A 33 2.71 14.71 0.12
CA ASN A 33 1.88 15.89 0.38
C ASN A 33 0.51 15.60 1.05
N SER A 34 0.31 14.43 1.67
CA SER A 34 -0.91 14.11 2.41
C SER A 34 -1.02 14.79 3.79
N GLY A 35 0.06 15.41 4.28
CA GLY A 35 0.11 16.10 5.57
C GLY A 35 0.84 15.35 6.69
N LYS A 36 1.58 14.28 6.39
CA LYS A 36 2.36 13.51 7.39
C LYS A 36 3.36 14.38 8.17
N SER A 37 4.22 15.11 7.47
CA SER A 37 5.19 16.02 8.11
C SER A 37 4.51 17.19 8.87
N ASN A 38 3.25 17.51 8.57
CA ASN A 38 2.49 18.49 9.35
C ASN A 38 2.16 17.96 10.75
N LEU A 39 1.93 16.66 10.92
CA LEU A 39 1.71 16.07 12.25
C LEU A 39 2.98 16.19 13.11
N LEU A 40 4.16 15.90 12.55
CA LEU A 40 5.43 16.11 13.24
C LEU A 40 5.60 17.58 13.67
N LYS A 41 5.34 18.53 12.77
CA LYS A 41 5.40 19.97 13.09
C LYS A 41 4.46 20.35 14.24
N VAL A 42 3.26 19.78 14.28
CA VAL A 42 2.28 20.01 15.36
C VAL A 42 2.81 19.49 16.70
N PHE A 43 3.31 18.25 16.75
CA PHE A 43 3.91 17.69 17.96
C PHE A 43 5.12 18.51 18.42
N LYS A 44 6.04 18.80 17.50
CA LYS A 44 7.24 19.60 17.78
C LYS A 44 6.88 20.95 18.37
N TYR A 45 5.96 21.69 17.73
CA TYR A 45 5.53 23.00 18.21
C TYR A 45 4.88 22.92 19.61
N PHE A 46 4.02 21.93 19.85
CA PHE A 46 3.35 21.75 21.15
C PHE A 46 4.37 21.57 22.28
N TYR A 47 5.36 20.70 22.10
CA TYR A 47 6.38 20.44 23.12
C TYR A 47 7.43 21.55 23.24
N GLU A 48 7.78 22.25 22.15
CA GLU A 48 8.64 23.44 22.22
C GLU A 48 8.00 24.57 23.03
N LYS A 49 6.69 24.81 22.88
CA LYS A 49 5.98 25.79 23.71
C LYS A 49 5.85 25.35 25.16
N LEU A 50 5.77 24.05 25.41
CA LEU A 50 5.80 23.48 26.75
C LEU A 50 7.18 23.68 27.43
N ASP A 51 8.23 23.84 26.61
CA ASP A 51 9.59 24.19 27.01
C ASP A 51 9.88 25.69 27.11
N GLU A 52 8.87 26.54 26.89
CA GLU A 52 9.01 28.00 26.79
C GLU A 52 10.05 28.43 25.72
N GLN A 53 10.29 27.57 24.71
CA GLN A 53 11.22 27.86 23.62
C GLN A 53 10.59 28.77 22.56
N ARG A 54 11.43 29.63 21.98
CA ARG A 54 11.05 30.39 20.81
C ARG A 54 11.05 29.47 19.60
N SER A 55 9.93 29.42 18.90
CA SER A 55 9.72 28.61 17.71
C SER A 55 8.74 29.31 16.78
N ILE A 56 8.90 29.04 15.47
CA ILE A 56 8.10 29.65 14.41
C ILE A 56 6.62 29.24 14.60
N PRO A 57 5.68 30.20 14.62
CA PRO A 57 4.26 29.89 14.78
C PRO A 57 3.72 29.02 13.65
N LEU A 58 2.75 28.17 13.96
CA LEU A 58 2.08 27.34 12.96
C LEU A 58 1.03 28.18 12.23
N THR A 59 1.02 28.11 10.91
CA THR A 59 0.00 28.77 10.11
C THR A 59 -1.35 28.09 10.29
N LEU A 60 -2.43 28.89 10.34
CA LEU A 60 -3.79 28.38 10.41
C LEU A 60 -4.22 27.79 9.06
N ASN A 61 -5.17 26.85 9.10
CA ASN A 61 -5.70 26.23 7.88
C ASN A 61 -6.65 27.17 7.13
N SER A 62 -7.48 27.89 7.88
CA SER A 62 -8.48 28.84 7.41
C SER A 62 -8.33 30.15 8.18
N ASN A 63 -8.33 31.26 7.44
CA ASN A 63 -8.29 32.61 8.02
C ASN A 63 -9.64 33.05 8.58
N TYR A 64 -10.73 32.30 8.32
CA TYR A 64 -12.07 32.62 8.83
C TYR A 64 -12.24 32.29 10.32
N THR A 65 -11.46 31.35 10.84
CA THR A 65 -11.44 30.98 12.25
C THR A 65 -10.23 31.63 12.92
N PRO A 66 -10.42 32.46 13.96
CA PRO A 66 -9.38 33.33 14.50
C PRO A 66 -8.32 32.60 15.36
N SER A 67 -8.47 31.29 15.52
CA SER A 67 -7.54 30.47 16.28
C SER A 67 -7.46 29.02 15.77
N GLY A 68 -6.33 28.41 16.05
CA GLY A 68 -6.04 26.99 15.90
C GLY A 68 -5.88 26.33 17.27
N ILE A 69 -6.23 25.05 17.38
CA ILE A 69 -6.24 24.33 18.65
C ILE A 69 -5.51 23.00 18.51
N ILE A 70 -4.60 22.72 19.45
CA ILE A 70 -3.96 21.41 19.61
C ILE A 70 -4.31 20.90 21.00
N THR A 71 -4.96 19.74 21.09
CA THR A 71 -5.26 19.08 22.36
C THR A 71 -4.60 17.71 22.39
N ILE A 72 -3.76 17.46 23.39
CA ILE A 72 -3.16 16.14 23.65
C ILE A 72 -3.74 15.59 24.96
N THR A 73 -4.24 14.37 24.91
CA THR A 73 -4.73 13.65 26.10
C THR A 73 -3.73 12.57 26.50
N TYR A 74 -3.32 12.60 27.76
CA TYR A 74 -2.36 11.66 28.34
C TYR A 74 -3.07 10.64 29.24
N ASP A 75 -2.62 9.39 29.18
CA ASP A 75 -3.06 8.33 30.10
C ASP A 75 -2.28 8.41 31.41
N THR A 76 -2.96 8.81 32.49
CA THR A 76 -2.34 8.98 33.81
C THR A 76 -2.71 7.86 34.78
N THR A 77 -3.42 6.83 34.33
CA THR A 77 -3.96 5.74 35.16
C THR A 77 -2.90 5.04 36.00
N ARG A 78 -1.80 4.66 35.35
CA ARG A 78 -0.66 4.00 35.98
C ARG A 78 0.01 4.92 36.99
N ILE A 79 0.27 6.17 36.60
CA ILE A 79 0.96 7.13 37.46
C ILE A 79 0.13 7.34 38.72
N LYS A 80 -1.19 7.51 38.58
CA LYS A 80 -2.13 7.58 39.70
C LYS A 80 -1.97 6.38 40.63
N LYS A 81 -2.02 5.14 40.10
CA LYS A 81 -1.82 3.91 40.89
C LYS A 81 -0.47 3.89 41.62
N ILE A 82 0.61 4.33 40.97
CA ILE A 82 1.95 4.38 41.58
C ILE A 82 1.94 5.38 42.73
N VAL A 83 1.55 6.63 42.49
CA VAL A 83 1.64 7.70 43.50
C VAL A 83 0.65 7.55 44.66
N THR A 84 -0.44 6.78 44.48
CA THR A 84 -1.41 6.48 45.54
C THR A 84 -1.10 5.18 46.31
N SER A 85 -0.03 4.46 45.99
CA SER A 85 0.30 3.20 46.67
C SER A 85 0.85 3.44 48.09
N THR A 86 0.57 2.51 49.00
CA THR A 86 0.89 2.62 50.44
C THR A 86 2.39 2.66 50.75
N ASN A 87 3.24 2.20 49.83
CA ASN A 87 4.69 2.13 50.02
C ASN A 87 5.45 3.37 49.54
N ASN A 88 4.77 4.46 49.15
CA ASN A 88 5.39 5.54 48.38
C ASN A 88 5.71 6.81 49.20
N ASN A 89 6.97 6.96 49.61
CA ASN A 89 7.46 8.08 50.42
C ASN A 89 8.32 9.12 49.66
N SER A 90 8.55 8.97 48.35
CA SER A 90 9.43 9.89 47.61
C SER A 90 8.83 11.30 47.50
N ARG A 91 9.67 12.33 47.68
CA ARG A 91 9.28 13.76 47.55
C ARG A 91 8.68 14.06 46.17
N PHE A 92 9.21 13.41 45.14
CA PHE A 92 8.74 13.56 43.77
C PHE A 92 7.35 12.95 43.54
N HIS A 93 7.08 11.74 44.06
CA HIS A 93 5.75 11.13 43.96
C HIS A 93 4.67 11.94 44.68
N LYS A 94 5.01 12.52 45.84
CA LYS A 94 4.13 13.47 46.56
C LYS A 94 3.86 14.73 45.73
N HIS A 95 4.87 15.27 45.04
CA HIS A 95 4.71 16.40 44.15
C HIS A 95 3.79 16.08 42.96
N ILE A 96 3.95 14.92 42.33
CA ILE A 96 3.07 14.45 41.25
C ILE A 96 1.63 14.37 41.72
N TYR A 97 1.37 13.73 42.86
CA TYR A 97 0.02 13.59 43.41
C TYR A 97 -0.64 14.95 43.68
N ASN A 98 0.09 15.86 44.32
CA ASN A 98 -0.41 17.18 44.66
C ASN A 98 -0.72 18.06 43.44
N THR A 99 -0.04 17.83 42.32
CA THR A 99 -0.15 18.66 41.12
C THR A 99 -1.17 18.09 40.13
N LEU A 100 -1.19 16.77 39.88
CA LEU A 100 -2.07 16.15 38.87
C LEU A 100 -3.38 15.57 39.42
N PHE A 101 -3.44 15.17 40.70
CA PHE A 101 -4.57 14.38 41.22
C PHE A 101 -5.25 14.97 42.46
N LYS A 102 -4.77 16.09 42.98
CA LYS A 102 -5.36 16.74 44.15
C LYS A 102 -6.68 17.40 43.76
N GLU A 103 -7.80 16.78 44.12
CA GLU A 103 -9.12 17.43 44.02
C GLU A 103 -9.19 18.62 44.98
N PRO A 104 -9.75 19.77 44.57
CA PRO A 104 -10.01 20.88 45.46
C PRO A 104 -11.07 20.45 46.50
N ASN A 105 -10.63 20.35 47.76
CA ASN A 105 -11.42 20.22 48.99
C ASN A 105 -12.81 19.56 48.87
N LYS A 106 -12.85 18.22 48.87
CA LYS A 106 -14.03 17.51 49.39
C LYS A 106 -13.92 17.39 50.90
N ASN A 107 -14.87 17.98 51.62
CA ASN A 107 -15.06 17.78 53.04
C ASN A 107 -15.05 16.28 53.35
N LYS A 108 -14.26 15.84 54.34
CA LYS A 108 -14.08 14.43 54.75
C LYS A 108 -15.42 13.68 54.95
N PHE A 109 -16.50 14.40 55.25
CA PHE A 109 -17.86 13.89 55.39
C PHE A 109 -18.47 13.33 54.09
N THR A 110 -18.16 13.91 52.93
CA THR A 110 -18.69 13.47 51.62
C THR A 110 -18.00 12.22 51.06
N ALA A 111 -16.82 11.87 51.58
CA ALA A 111 -16.08 10.68 51.16
C ALA A 111 -16.64 9.38 51.77
N LEU A 112 -17.32 9.46 52.91
CA LEU A 112 -17.95 8.32 53.60
C LEU A 112 -19.21 7.79 52.88
N PHE A 113 -19.86 8.63 52.07
CA PHE A 113 -21.08 8.28 51.32
C PHE A 113 -20.86 8.14 49.81
N ALA A 114 -19.60 8.15 49.35
CA ALA A 114 -19.30 7.93 47.94
C ALA A 114 -19.42 6.42 47.62
N PRO A 115 -20.24 6.02 46.63
CA PRO A 115 -20.35 4.61 46.25
C PRO A 115 -18.98 4.08 45.82
N GLU A 116 -18.72 2.80 46.07
CA GLU A 116 -17.48 2.11 45.73
C GLU A 116 -17.00 2.54 44.33
N ARG A 117 -15.83 3.21 44.29
CA ARG A 117 -15.26 3.74 43.07
C ARG A 117 -14.97 2.57 42.11
N LYS A 118 -15.85 2.35 41.13
CA LYS A 118 -15.50 1.62 39.91
C LYS A 118 -14.15 2.16 39.42
N LYS A 119 -13.20 1.27 39.08
CA LYS A 119 -11.88 1.59 38.51
C LYS A 119 -12.06 2.50 37.28
N GLN A 120 -12.13 3.81 37.47
CA GLN A 120 -12.19 4.78 36.38
C GLN A 120 -10.77 5.07 35.89
N ASN A 121 -10.61 5.05 34.57
CA ASN A 121 -9.40 5.51 33.92
C ASN A 121 -9.19 7.00 34.23
N SER A 122 -7.98 7.40 34.62
CA SER A 122 -7.61 8.80 34.81
C SER A 122 -6.86 9.31 33.60
N GLU A 123 -7.38 10.36 32.99
CA GLU A 123 -6.86 10.98 31.77
C GLU A 123 -6.66 12.47 32.02
N TYR A 124 -5.65 13.05 31.38
CA TYR A 124 -5.40 14.49 31.47
C TYR A 124 -5.26 15.07 30.07
N SER A 125 -6.13 16.02 29.72
CA SER A 125 -6.09 16.71 28.43
C SER A 125 -5.49 18.11 28.59
N LEU A 126 -4.43 18.37 27.84
CA LEU A 126 -3.78 19.67 27.75
C LEU A 126 -4.06 20.29 26.39
N THR A 127 -4.57 21.53 26.37
CA THR A 127 -4.90 22.24 25.14
C THR A 127 -4.04 23.48 24.98
N LEU A 128 -3.46 23.64 23.80
CA LEU A 128 -2.76 24.83 23.33
C LEU A 128 -3.64 25.52 22.27
N THR A 129 -3.96 26.79 22.50
CA THR A 129 -4.67 27.65 21.54
C THR A 129 -3.67 28.63 20.94
N ILE A 130 -3.68 28.74 19.61
CA ILE A 130 -2.83 29.65 18.82
C ILE A 130 -3.78 30.64 18.13
N SER A 131 -3.65 31.92 18.41
CA SER A 131 -4.48 32.97 17.79
C SER A 131 -3.86 33.48 16.48
N ASN A 132 -4.63 34.21 15.66
CA ASN A 132 -4.15 34.84 14.42
C ASN A 132 -2.99 35.82 14.61
N ASP A 133 -2.84 36.38 15.80
CA ASP A 133 -1.75 37.29 16.19
C ASP A 133 -0.51 36.55 16.73
N ASP A 134 -0.45 35.24 16.51
CA ASP A 134 0.57 34.31 17.01
C ASP A 134 0.65 34.20 18.55
N SER A 135 -0.30 34.81 19.27
CA SER A 135 -0.38 34.65 20.72
C SER A 135 -0.81 33.22 21.08
N ILE A 136 -0.24 32.70 22.18
CA ILE A 136 -0.51 31.34 22.66
C ILE A 136 -1.15 31.36 24.04
N SER A 137 -2.09 30.44 24.26
CA SER A 137 -2.68 30.20 25.58
C SER A 137 -2.85 28.72 25.87
N TRP A 138 -2.52 28.33 27.10
CA TRP A 138 -2.71 26.98 27.61
C TRP A 138 -4.05 26.86 28.34
N SER A 139 -4.64 25.65 28.35
CA SER A 139 -5.84 25.36 29.15
C SER A 139 -5.64 25.49 30.67
N THR A 140 -4.38 25.54 31.13
CA THR A 140 -4.01 25.76 32.53
C THR A 140 -3.05 26.94 32.66
N LYS A 141 -3.14 27.67 33.77
CA LYS A 141 -2.17 28.71 34.14
C LYS A 141 -1.04 28.17 35.04
N ASP A 142 -1.13 26.91 35.50
CA ASP A 142 -0.16 26.32 36.41
C ASP A 142 1.11 25.86 35.67
N LYS A 143 2.16 26.68 35.76
CA LYS A 143 3.49 26.36 35.21
C LYS A 143 4.10 25.10 35.80
N LYS A 144 3.82 24.75 37.07
CA LYS A 144 4.36 23.53 37.69
C LYS A 144 3.78 22.30 37.02
N LEU A 145 2.48 22.31 36.74
CA LEU A 145 1.81 21.23 36.04
C LEU A 145 2.36 21.04 34.61
N LEU A 146 2.59 22.13 33.86
CA LEU A 146 3.21 22.06 32.53
C LEU A 146 4.60 21.40 32.61
N SER A 147 5.44 21.83 33.55
CA SER A 147 6.77 21.25 33.77
C SER A 147 6.72 19.78 34.17
N LEU A 148 5.68 19.36 34.89
CA LEU A 148 5.52 17.98 35.33
C LEU A 148 5.09 17.07 34.17
N ILE A 149 4.18 17.53 33.30
CA ILE A 149 3.78 16.81 32.09
C ILE A 149 5.01 16.55 31.20
N LYS A 150 5.89 17.54 31.05
CA LYS A 150 7.16 17.39 30.33
C LYS A 150 8.00 16.22 30.82
N ILE A 151 8.17 16.11 32.13
CA ILE A 151 9.05 15.12 32.75
C ILE A 151 8.45 13.72 32.62
N ILE A 152 7.13 13.61 32.79
CA ILE A 152 6.43 12.32 32.76
C ILE A 152 6.24 11.81 31.32
N PHE A 153 5.97 12.71 30.38
CA PHE A 153 5.68 12.40 28.98
C PHE A 153 6.65 13.15 28.05
N PRO A 154 7.96 12.85 28.10
CA PRO A 154 8.92 13.52 27.23
C PRO A 154 8.69 13.13 25.77
N PHE A 155 8.90 14.08 24.86
CA PHE A 155 8.78 13.90 23.43
C PHE A 155 10.15 14.08 22.76
N PHE A 156 10.52 13.11 21.93
CA PHE A 156 11.70 13.15 21.09
C PHE A 156 11.30 13.09 19.63
N TYR A 157 12.07 13.72 18.76
CA TYR A 157 11.88 13.59 17.33
C TYR A 157 13.21 13.44 16.61
N ILE A 158 13.21 12.69 15.53
CA ILE A 158 14.35 12.51 14.63
C ILE A 158 13.87 12.82 13.21
N ASP A 159 14.47 13.84 12.61
CA ASP A 159 14.36 14.14 11.18
C ASP A 159 15.59 13.54 10.49
N THR A 160 15.43 12.40 9.82
CA THR A 160 16.56 11.66 9.23
C THR A 160 17.29 12.45 8.16
N ARG A 161 16.65 13.45 7.54
CA ARG A 161 17.26 14.33 6.52
C ARG A 161 18.21 15.36 7.12
N ARG A 162 18.04 15.67 8.41
CA ARG A 162 18.78 16.72 9.13
C ARG A 162 19.53 16.18 10.33
N MET A 163 19.66 14.86 10.43
CA MET A 163 20.28 14.22 11.57
C MET A 163 21.77 14.46 11.55
N ASP A 164 22.29 15.01 12.63
CA ASP A 164 23.73 15.11 12.83
C ASP A 164 24.25 13.75 13.29
N LEU A 165 24.86 13.02 12.36
CA LEU A 165 25.41 11.67 12.57
C LEU A 165 26.57 11.65 13.57
N TYR A 166 27.14 12.82 13.89
CA TYR A 166 28.31 12.97 14.73
C TYR A 166 27.97 13.58 16.10
N ASN A 167 26.76 14.12 16.29
CA ASN A 167 26.32 14.71 17.55
C ASN A 167 25.51 13.72 18.41
N TRP A 168 26.24 12.90 19.17
CA TRP A 168 25.69 11.92 20.11
C TRP A 168 25.19 12.54 21.43
N GLU A 169 25.28 13.87 21.58
CA GLU A 169 24.82 14.57 22.78
C GLU A 169 23.31 14.43 22.99
N ASP A 170 22.53 14.32 21.91
CA ASP A 170 21.10 14.09 21.98
C ASP A 170 20.74 12.71 22.58
N ILE A 171 21.56 11.67 22.36
CA ILE A 171 21.38 10.38 23.06
C ILE A 171 21.58 10.55 24.56
N TRP A 172 22.61 11.29 24.98
CA TRP A 172 22.86 11.56 26.39
C TRP A 172 21.72 12.39 27.02
N ARG A 173 21.14 13.33 26.27
CA ARG A 173 19.94 14.06 26.70
C ARG A 173 18.75 13.12 26.90
N ILE A 174 18.52 12.18 25.98
CA ILE A 174 17.47 11.15 26.11
C ILE A 174 17.70 10.32 27.38
N ILE A 175 18.89 9.75 27.57
CA ILE A 175 19.24 8.91 28.74
C ILE A 175 19.01 9.69 30.04
N SER A 176 19.48 10.94 30.11
CA SER A 176 19.34 11.78 31.32
C SER A 176 17.89 12.16 31.63
N SER A 177 17.04 12.27 30.61
CA SER A 177 15.65 12.68 30.77
C SER A 177 14.72 11.56 31.22
N ILE A 178 15.11 10.30 31.00
CA ILE A 178 14.32 9.10 31.36
C ILE A 178 14.70 8.60 32.74
N ASN A 179 15.93 8.85 33.19
CA ASN A 179 16.40 8.42 34.49
C ASN A 179 15.92 9.37 35.61
N SER A 180 15.37 8.80 36.67
CA SER A 180 14.89 9.55 37.85
C SER A 180 15.92 9.67 38.99
N PHE A 181 17.18 9.29 38.75
CA PHE A 181 18.24 9.31 39.76
C PHE A 181 18.35 10.67 40.43
N ASN A 182 18.46 10.68 41.77
CA ASN A 182 18.63 11.89 42.57
C ASN A 182 20.10 12.06 42.98
N PHE A 183 20.87 12.81 42.19
CA PHE A 183 22.28 13.11 42.49
C PHE A 183 22.47 14.30 43.45
N GLN A 184 21.39 14.94 43.91
CA GLN A 184 21.50 16.07 44.86
C GLN A 184 22.09 15.67 46.22
N LYS A 185 22.11 14.36 46.53
CA LYS A 185 22.69 13.83 47.76
C LYS A 185 24.21 13.70 47.72
N ILE A 186 24.83 13.80 46.54
CA ILE A 186 26.28 13.67 46.40
C ILE A 186 26.87 15.08 46.40
N SER A 187 27.60 15.42 47.45
CA SER A 187 28.30 16.71 47.55
C SER A 187 29.61 16.71 46.75
N GLU A 188 30.05 17.88 46.30
CA GLU A 188 31.34 18.03 45.60
C GLU A 188 32.51 17.62 46.50
N ASP A 189 32.43 17.89 47.81
CA ASP A 189 33.42 17.49 48.79
C ASP A 189 33.52 15.96 48.97
N GLU A 190 32.38 15.24 48.94
CA GLU A 190 32.39 13.78 49.00
C GLU A 190 33.03 13.15 47.77
N ILE A 191 32.82 13.74 46.58
CA ILE A 191 33.45 13.26 45.34
C ILE A 191 34.94 13.53 45.37
N LEU A 192 35.35 14.74 45.77
CA LEU A 192 36.75 15.10 45.92
C LEU A 192 37.43 14.15 46.91
N LYS A 193 36.80 13.88 48.04
CA LYS A 193 37.30 12.93 49.04
C LYS A 193 37.42 11.52 48.47
N PHE A 194 36.39 11.03 47.78
CA PHE A 194 36.41 9.71 47.13
C PHE A 194 37.53 9.58 46.09
N LEU A 195 37.74 10.60 45.25
CA LEU A 195 38.79 10.58 44.23
C LEU A 195 40.18 10.68 44.85
N ASP A 196 40.36 11.52 45.86
CA ASP A 196 41.61 11.69 46.58
C ASP A 196 42.02 10.37 47.28
N GLU A 197 41.08 9.69 47.94
CA GLU A 197 41.31 8.39 48.61
C GLU A 197 41.64 7.23 47.64
N ASN A 198 41.15 7.27 46.40
CA ASN A 198 41.30 6.16 45.44
C ASN A 198 42.36 6.39 44.35
N ILE A 199 42.83 7.63 44.15
CA ILE A 199 43.75 8.00 43.05
C ILE A 199 45.09 8.50 43.59
N SER A 200 45.12 9.15 44.75
CA SER A 200 46.37 9.70 45.29
C SER A 200 47.19 8.61 46.00
N SER A 201 48.51 8.66 45.81
CA SER A 201 49.46 7.80 46.56
C SER A 201 49.86 8.40 47.92
N ARG A 202 49.46 9.66 48.18
CA ARG A 202 49.60 10.40 49.44
C ARG A 202 48.33 11.23 49.67
N ASP A 203 47.75 11.14 50.86
CA ASP A 203 46.52 11.83 51.23
C ASP A 203 46.57 13.34 50.90
N GLY A 204 45.60 13.83 50.12
CA GLY A 204 45.39 15.27 49.91
C GLY A 204 45.92 15.83 48.60
N ASP A 205 46.67 15.07 47.79
CA ASP A 205 47.37 15.62 46.62
C ASP A 205 46.43 15.95 45.46
N TYR A 206 45.38 15.15 45.23
CA TYR A 206 44.39 15.43 44.18
C TYR A 206 43.54 16.65 44.56
N LYS A 207 43.14 16.74 45.83
CA LYS A 207 42.38 17.89 46.34
C LYS A 207 43.15 19.20 46.18
N LYS A 208 44.43 19.23 46.56
CA LYS A 208 45.30 20.41 46.39
C LYS A 208 45.47 20.83 44.93
N TYR A 209 45.56 19.86 44.01
CA TYR A 209 45.67 20.13 42.58
C TYR A 209 44.40 20.81 42.03
N ILE A 210 43.22 20.30 42.37
CA ILE A 210 41.95 20.90 41.95
C ILE A 210 41.79 22.31 42.53
N THR A 211 42.11 22.53 43.81
CA THR A 211 42.03 23.86 44.43
C THR A 211 42.88 24.90 43.68
N ARG A 212 44.13 24.54 43.32
CA ARG A 212 45.00 25.43 42.53
C ARG A 212 44.44 25.78 41.16
N ILE A 213 43.70 24.86 40.54
CA ILE A 213 43.04 25.12 39.25
C ILE A 213 41.85 26.06 39.46
N THR A 214 40.97 25.77 40.42
CA THR A 214 39.80 26.63 40.71
C THR A 214 40.18 28.03 41.13
N ASP A 215 41.34 28.23 41.75
CA ASP A 215 41.85 29.57 42.11
C ASP A 215 42.28 30.39 40.88
N VAL A 216 42.49 29.76 39.72
CA VAL A 216 42.99 30.39 38.47
C VAL A 216 41.88 30.53 37.42
N ILE A 217 40.85 29.70 37.46
CA ILE A 217 39.76 29.69 36.46
C ILE A 217 38.37 29.88 37.09
N ASP A 218 37.60 30.81 36.51
CA ASP A 218 36.18 30.93 36.81
C ASP A 218 35.37 29.93 35.98
N THR A 219 34.60 29.07 36.64
CA THR A 219 33.73 28.09 35.99
C THR A 219 32.27 28.31 36.36
N LYS A 220 31.36 28.01 35.42
CA LYS A 220 29.92 27.99 35.73
C LYS A 220 29.56 26.64 36.37
N PRO A 221 28.74 26.63 37.42
CA PRO A 221 28.29 25.39 38.03
C PRO A 221 27.44 24.59 37.03
N TYR A 222 27.71 23.30 36.93
CA TYR A 222 26.89 22.40 36.12
C TYR A 222 25.43 22.43 36.54
N THR A 223 24.53 22.46 35.57
CA THR A 223 23.12 22.23 35.85
C THR A 223 22.89 20.82 36.38
N TYR A 224 21.77 20.58 37.07
CA TYR A 224 21.45 19.25 37.59
C TYR A 224 21.52 18.15 36.50
N LYS A 225 21.03 18.46 35.30
CA LYS A 225 21.04 17.54 34.16
C LYS A 225 22.45 17.28 33.64
N GLU A 226 23.30 18.31 33.57
CA GLU A 226 24.71 18.15 33.17
C GLU A 226 25.48 17.30 34.19
N LYS A 227 25.26 17.51 35.50
CA LYS A 227 25.84 16.67 36.55
C LYS A 227 25.46 15.20 36.35
N VAL A 228 24.17 14.91 36.14
CA VAL A 228 23.67 13.55 35.86
C VAL A 228 24.37 12.94 34.64
N ILE A 229 24.42 13.66 33.51
CA ILE A 229 25.03 13.18 32.27
C ILE A 229 26.52 12.84 32.50
N ASN A 230 27.24 13.73 33.18
CA ASN A 230 28.67 13.54 33.43
C ASN A 230 28.96 12.33 34.33
N TYR A 231 28.17 12.11 35.40
CA TYR A 231 28.31 10.90 36.21
C TYR A 231 28.02 9.62 35.43
N ILE A 232 26.99 9.64 34.58
CA ILE A 232 26.67 8.48 33.74
C ILE A 232 27.81 8.21 32.75
N LYS A 233 28.39 9.26 32.14
CA LYS A 233 29.54 9.14 31.23
C LYS A 233 30.75 8.51 31.94
N ILE A 234 31.04 8.91 33.18
CA ILE A 234 32.13 8.36 33.99
C ILE A 234 31.88 6.89 34.36
N ALA A 235 30.63 6.52 34.65
CA ALA A 235 30.26 5.15 35.01
C ALA A 235 30.29 4.17 33.81
N LEU A 236 30.28 4.69 32.59
CA LEU A 236 30.35 3.89 31.37
C LEU A 236 31.79 3.80 30.87
N LYS A 237 32.12 2.73 30.14
CA LYS A 237 33.49 2.45 29.63
C LYS A 237 33.97 3.42 28.54
N GLY A 238 33.21 4.49 28.25
CA GLY A 238 33.53 5.49 27.23
C GLY A 238 32.36 6.44 26.95
N HIS A 239 32.66 7.58 26.32
CA HIS A 239 31.68 8.61 25.94
C HIS A 239 31.34 8.61 24.43
N ILE A 240 32.14 7.91 23.63
CA ILE A 240 31.96 7.75 22.18
C ILE A 240 31.28 6.40 21.93
N PHE A 241 30.21 6.41 21.14
CA PHE A 241 29.54 5.17 20.71
C PHE A 241 30.30 4.59 19.52
N THR A 242 31.05 3.50 19.74
CA THR A 242 31.75 2.78 18.66
C THR A 242 30.85 1.72 18.04
N ASN A 243 31.13 1.37 16.79
CA ASN A 243 30.34 0.42 16.04
C ASN A 243 31.22 -0.75 15.60
N SER A 244 31.01 -1.91 16.20
CA SER A 244 31.86 -3.10 16.01
C SER A 244 33.37 -2.85 16.24
N GLY A 245 33.73 -1.81 16.99
CA GLY A 245 35.13 -1.44 17.28
C GLY A 245 35.77 -0.46 16.28
N GLU A 246 35.05 -0.01 15.24
CA GLU A 246 35.55 0.98 14.28
C GLU A 246 34.99 2.38 14.56
N ASP A 247 35.80 3.40 14.22
CA ASP A 247 35.40 4.80 14.23
C ASP A 247 34.34 5.09 13.17
N ILE A 248 33.35 5.89 13.56
CA ILE A 248 32.14 6.24 12.78
C ILE A 248 32.51 6.86 11.41
N LEU A 249 33.70 7.46 11.31
CA LEU A 249 34.23 8.13 10.11
C LEU A 249 34.48 7.19 8.91
N HIS A 250 34.61 5.88 9.15
CA HIS A 250 34.91 4.92 8.07
C HIS A 250 33.68 4.25 7.44
N GLN A 251 32.46 4.56 7.91
CA GLN A 251 31.22 3.94 7.43
C GLN A 251 30.35 4.92 6.62
N SER A 252 29.47 4.40 5.77
CA SER A 252 28.58 5.25 4.97
C SER A 252 27.53 5.95 5.84
N ASP A 253 27.18 7.19 5.47
CA ASP A 253 26.22 8.02 6.21
C ASP A 253 24.88 7.31 6.47
N GLY A 254 24.40 6.50 5.52
CA GLY A 254 23.17 5.70 5.66
C GLY A 254 23.27 4.56 6.68
N THR A 255 24.44 3.93 6.83
CA THR A 255 24.63 2.90 7.86
C THR A 255 24.79 3.49 9.26
N ASN A 256 25.42 4.67 9.37
CA ASN A 256 25.57 5.39 10.61
C ASN A 256 24.23 5.94 11.12
N SER A 257 23.42 6.52 10.22
CA SER A 257 22.11 7.07 10.59
C SER A 257 21.19 6.00 11.16
N HIS A 258 21.16 4.85 10.51
CA HIS A 258 20.37 3.71 10.92
C HIS A 258 20.78 3.17 12.30
N LYS A 259 22.08 2.98 12.54
CA LYS A 259 22.60 2.50 13.83
C LYS A 259 22.32 3.48 14.96
N TYR A 260 22.42 4.78 14.69
CA TYR A 260 22.04 5.82 15.64
C TYR A 260 20.56 5.67 16.06
N ILE A 261 19.65 5.61 15.09
CA ILE A 261 18.21 5.44 15.34
C ILE A 261 17.92 4.14 16.10
N GLU A 262 18.51 3.03 15.65
CA GLU A 262 18.35 1.73 16.30
C GLU A 262 18.84 1.76 17.76
N THR A 263 19.98 2.39 18.02
CA THR A 263 20.56 2.53 19.35
C THR A 263 19.65 3.34 20.26
N ILE A 264 19.13 4.47 19.79
CA ILE A 264 18.15 5.27 20.54
C ILE A 264 16.94 4.45 20.91
N ILE A 265 16.33 3.75 19.95
CA ILE A 265 15.11 2.97 20.21
C ILE A 265 15.40 1.84 21.21
N LYS A 266 16.52 1.14 21.08
CA LYS A 266 16.94 0.09 22.03
C LYS A 266 17.09 0.64 23.44
N LEU A 267 17.76 1.80 23.57
CA LEU A 267 17.93 2.46 24.86
C LEU A 267 16.59 2.91 25.45
N LEU A 268 15.72 3.53 24.64
CA LEU A 268 14.37 3.95 25.06
C LEU A 268 13.55 2.77 25.58
N ILE A 269 13.50 1.67 24.81
CA ILE A 269 12.76 0.45 25.19
C ILE A 269 13.34 -0.15 26.47
N SER A 270 14.67 -0.18 26.65
CA SER A 270 15.31 -0.76 27.82
C SER A 270 15.12 0.10 29.08
N LEU A 271 15.37 1.40 28.99
CA LEU A 271 15.36 2.32 30.15
C LEU A 271 13.94 2.62 30.65
N SER A 272 12.94 2.66 29.76
CA SER A 272 11.56 2.91 30.16
C SER A 272 10.93 1.77 30.97
N ARG A 273 11.62 0.62 31.16
CA ARG A 273 11.08 -0.54 31.88
C ARG A 273 11.15 -0.42 33.39
N THR A 274 12.12 0.31 33.89
CA THR A 274 12.32 0.51 35.33
C THR A 274 11.63 1.78 35.83
N GLU A 275 11.23 2.68 34.92
CA GLU A 275 10.76 4.01 35.26
C GLU A 275 9.23 4.16 35.12
N PHE A 276 8.69 5.23 35.71
CA PHE A 276 7.28 5.61 35.55
C PHE A 276 7.05 6.61 34.41
N ILE A 277 8.13 7.10 33.80
CA ILE A 277 8.14 8.00 32.64
C ILE A 277 7.77 7.21 31.38
N THR A 278 6.93 7.80 30.53
CA THR A 278 6.46 7.20 29.27
C THR A 278 6.86 8.09 28.10
N PRO A 279 8.06 7.86 27.52
CA PRO A 279 8.55 8.68 26.41
C PRO A 279 7.79 8.40 25.12
N THR A 280 7.68 9.42 24.28
CA THR A 280 7.22 9.32 22.89
C THR A 280 8.36 9.71 21.95
N ILE A 281 8.60 8.93 20.91
CA ILE A 281 9.57 9.27 19.86
C ILE A 281 8.89 9.27 18.49
N TYR A 282 9.09 10.35 17.74
CA TYR A 282 8.63 10.48 16.37
C TYR A 282 9.82 10.42 15.41
N ILE A 283 9.82 9.51 14.44
CA ILE A 283 10.88 9.37 13.45
C ILE A 283 10.27 9.59 12.07
N ASP A 284 10.72 10.63 11.36
CA ASP A 284 10.28 10.91 10.00
C ASP A 284 11.24 10.27 8.99
N GLU A 285 10.70 9.47 8.09
CA GLU A 285 11.38 8.77 7.01
C GLU A 285 12.61 7.96 7.49
N PRO A 286 12.41 6.95 8.37
CA PRO A 286 13.48 6.08 8.85
C PRO A 286 14.20 5.30 7.73
N GLU A 287 13.60 5.21 6.54
CA GLU A 287 14.16 4.56 5.34
C GLU A 287 15.23 5.36 4.60
N ILE A 288 15.44 6.65 4.89
CA ILE A 288 16.40 7.48 4.14
C ILE A 288 17.82 6.92 4.28
N GLY A 289 18.48 6.73 3.13
CA GLY A 289 19.83 6.18 3.08
C GLY A 289 19.91 4.68 3.34
N LEU A 290 18.77 3.98 3.46
CA LEU A 290 18.72 2.53 3.67
C LEU A 290 18.42 1.77 2.39
N HIS A 291 19.19 0.71 2.15
CA HIS A 291 18.77 -0.34 1.24
C HIS A 291 17.49 -1.01 1.78
N PRO A 292 16.48 -1.36 0.96
CA PRO A 292 15.20 -1.90 1.44
C PRO A 292 15.34 -3.08 2.40
N LYS A 293 16.33 -3.96 2.16
CA LYS A 293 16.58 -5.10 3.05
C LYS A 293 17.05 -4.68 4.46
N LEU A 294 17.83 -3.61 4.58
CA LEU A 294 18.24 -3.05 5.87
C LEU A 294 17.03 -2.45 6.60
N GLY A 295 16.11 -1.82 5.87
CA GLY A 295 14.84 -1.36 6.44
C GLY A 295 14.00 -2.49 7.03
N GLU A 296 14.04 -3.70 6.46
CA GLU A 296 13.38 -4.87 7.08
C GLU A 296 14.09 -5.36 8.34
N GLN A 297 15.42 -5.42 8.28
CA GLN A 297 16.26 -5.81 9.42
C GLN A 297 16.09 -4.84 10.58
N PHE A 298 15.96 -3.54 10.31
CA PHE A 298 15.67 -2.51 11.29
C PHE A 298 14.44 -2.85 12.15
N ILE A 299 13.31 -3.09 11.48
CA ILE A 299 12.04 -3.38 12.15
C ILE A 299 12.13 -4.72 12.89
N THR A 300 12.83 -5.70 12.31
CA THR A 300 13.08 -7.00 12.95
C THR A 300 13.88 -6.83 14.25
N THR A 301 14.94 -6.04 14.25
CA THR A 301 15.78 -5.80 15.42
C THR A 301 15.04 -5.04 16.52
N ILE A 302 14.22 -4.06 16.16
CA ILE A 302 13.32 -3.37 17.10
C ILE A 302 12.36 -4.37 17.71
N HIS A 303 11.72 -5.21 16.90
CA HIS A 303 10.79 -6.23 17.36
C HIS A 303 11.44 -7.26 18.29
N THR A 304 12.64 -7.74 17.97
CA THR A 304 13.39 -8.65 18.85
C THR A 304 13.71 -7.99 20.20
N THR A 305 14.11 -6.72 20.17
CA THR A 305 14.37 -5.95 21.41
C THR A 305 13.09 -5.75 22.21
N TYR A 306 12.00 -5.38 21.55
CA TYR A 306 10.68 -5.20 22.15
C TYR A 306 10.21 -6.50 22.85
N ASN A 307 10.29 -7.64 22.16
CA ASN A 307 9.89 -8.94 22.71
C ASN A 307 10.78 -9.43 23.85
N ARG A 308 12.07 -9.07 23.86
CA ARG A 308 12.97 -9.40 24.97
C ARG A 308 12.46 -8.85 26.30
N TYR A 309 11.87 -7.65 26.29
CA TYR A 309 11.32 -7.01 27.49
C TYR A 309 9.81 -7.24 27.65
N LYS A 310 9.12 -7.77 26.62
CA LYS A 310 7.68 -8.05 26.64
C LYS A 310 7.37 -9.14 27.65
N LYS A 311 6.51 -8.79 28.60
CA LYS A 311 6.02 -9.73 29.60
C LYS A 311 5.12 -10.75 28.92
N SER A 312 5.50 -12.02 29.02
CA SER A 312 4.81 -13.14 28.35
C SER A 312 3.88 -13.88 29.30
N VAL A 313 4.24 -13.97 30.57
CA VAL A 313 3.45 -14.66 31.60
C VAL A 313 3.08 -13.71 32.74
N PRO A 314 2.01 -13.96 33.51
CA PRO A 314 1.60 -13.11 34.64
C PRO A 314 2.63 -13.03 35.77
N GLU A 315 3.48 -14.05 35.90
CA GLU A 315 4.49 -14.22 36.95
C GLU A 315 5.65 -13.20 36.84
N LYS A 316 6.57 -13.22 37.82
CA LYS A 316 7.76 -12.35 37.80
C LYS A 316 8.83 -12.99 36.92
N GLU A 317 9.09 -12.36 35.79
CA GLU A 317 10.21 -12.69 34.91
C GLU A 317 11.33 -11.65 35.10
N SER A 318 12.59 -12.09 35.21
CA SER A 318 13.73 -11.17 35.36
C SER A 318 13.85 -10.24 34.15
N GLY A 319 13.88 -8.92 34.38
CA GLY A 319 13.99 -7.90 33.32
C GLY A 319 12.70 -7.60 32.56
N LYS A 320 11.62 -8.38 32.73
CA LYS A 320 10.33 -8.17 32.05
C LYS A 320 9.29 -7.64 33.04
N TYR A 321 8.98 -6.35 32.91
CA TYR A 321 8.09 -5.67 33.84
C TYR A 321 6.76 -5.31 33.15
N SER A 322 5.66 -5.33 33.91
CA SER A 322 4.35 -4.84 33.44
C SER A 322 4.33 -3.31 33.41
N THR A 323 5.09 -2.77 32.47
CA THR A 323 5.34 -1.35 32.30
C THR A 323 5.07 -0.96 30.85
N PRO A 324 4.43 0.20 30.58
CA PRO A 324 4.03 0.61 29.23
C PRO A 324 5.25 0.97 28.38
N TYR A 325 5.30 0.50 27.14
CA TYR A 325 6.40 0.79 26.22
C TYR A 325 6.47 2.28 25.85
N PRO A 326 7.64 2.73 25.35
CA PRO A 326 7.69 4.00 24.64
C PRO A 326 6.68 3.99 23.51
N CYS A 327 6.01 5.12 23.28
CA CYS A 327 5.20 5.30 22.09
C CYS A 327 6.13 5.61 20.91
N LEU A 328 6.25 4.66 19.98
CA LEU A 328 7.02 4.82 18.75
C LEU A 328 6.09 5.29 17.63
N ILE A 329 6.42 6.39 16.98
CA ILE A 329 5.65 6.93 15.84
C ILE A 329 6.59 7.09 14.65
N PHE A 330 6.39 6.30 13.59
CA PHE A 330 7.17 6.38 12.36
C PHE A 330 6.32 6.95 11.25
N SER A 331 6.84 7.93 10.52
CA SER A 331 6.26 8.40 9.26
C SER A 331 7.11 7.84 8.13
N THR A 332 6.52 7.05 7.24
CA THR A 332 7.27 6.34 6.20
C THR A 332 6.55 6.37 4.87
N HIS A 333 7.35 6.23 3.82
CA HIS A 333 6.97 5.99 2.44
C HIS A 333 7.38 4.59 1.96
N ALA A 334 7.98 3.77 2.84
CA ALA A 334 8.63 2.53 2.47
C ALA A 334 7.70 1.30 2.65
N PRO A 335 7.32 0.59 1.58
CA PRO A 335 6.43 -0.58 1.66
C PRO A 335 6.99 -1.72 2.51
N ASN A 336 8.31 -1.90 2.50
CA ASN A 336 9.02 -2.91 3.29
C ASN A 336 8.89 -2.69 4.80
N ILE A 337 8.88 -1.43 5.26
CA ILE A 337 8.66 -1.09 6.68
C ILE A 337 7.23 -1.44 7.06
N LEU A 338 6.24 -1.01 6.26
CA LEU A 338 4.82 -1.36 6.46
C LEU A 338 4.61 -2.88 6.52
N LYS A 339 5.20 -3.60 5.57
CA LYS A 339 5.16 -5.07 5.51
C LYS A 339 5.66 -5.70 6.79
N GLN A 340 6.86 -5.33 7.25
CA GLN A 340 7.44 -5.93 8.45
C GLN A 340 6.69 -5.54 9.72
N THR A 341 6.19 -4.32 9.82
CA THR A 341 5.36 -3.88 10.95
C THR A 341 4.10 -4.72 11.07
N ILE A 342 3.35 -4.92 9.98
CA ILE A 342 2.12 -5.75 9.97
C ILE A 342 2.45 -7.19 10.36
N LYS A 343 3.52 -7.77 9.80
CA LYS A 343 3.92 -9.16 10.06
C LYS A 343 4.35 -9.42 11.50
N LEU A 344 5.08 -8.50 12.11
CA LEU A 344 5.75 -8.73 13.40
C LEU A 344 4.94 -8.21 14.59
N PHE A 345 4.36 -7.01 14.52
CA PHE A 345 3.78 -6.35 15.69
C PHE A 345 2.30 -6.66 15.94
N SER A 346 1.58 -7.25 14.97
CA SER A 346 0.20 -7.74 15.11
C SER A 346 -0.73 -6.76 15.88
N THR A 347 -1.08 -7.06 17.14
CA THR A 347 -1.99 -6.26 17.98
C THR A 347 -1.34 -5.03 18.62
N ASP A 348 -0.01 -4.98 18.70
CA ASP A 348 0.73 -3.91 19.35
C ASP A 348 1.06 -2.75 18.40
N GLN A 349 0.53 -2.80 17.16
CA GLN A 349 0.70 -1.75 16.17
C GLN A 349 -0.63 -1.12 15.75
N GLN A 350 -0.49 0.11 15.27
CA GLN A 350 -1.53 0.84 14.56
C GLN A 350 -0.96 1.49 13.32
N ILE A 351 -1.71 1.43 12.21
CA ILE A 351 -1.36 2.13 10.98
C ILE A 351 -2.37 3.25 10.73
N LEU A 352 -1.85 4.46 10.54
CA LEU A 352 -2.61 5.67 10.25
C LEU A 352 -2.37 6.07 8.81
N HIS A 353 -3.42 6.02 7.99
CA HIS A 353 -3.37 6.40 6.60
C HIS A 353 -3.81 7.86 6.42
N PHE A 354 -2.88 8.68 5.93
CA PHE A 354 -3.11 10.10 5.66
C PHE A 354 -3.48 10.29 4.19
N SER A 355 -4.62 10.93 3.98
CA SER A 355 -5.13 11.27 2.65
C SER A 355 -5.49 12.75 2.59
N LYS A 356 -5.36 13.35 1.40
CA LYS A 356 -5.73 14.75 1.15
C LYS A 356 -6.39 14.83 -0.21
N LYS A 357 -7.61 15.36 -0.28
CA LYS A 357 -8.24 15.67 -1.58
C LYS A 357 -7.71 17.00 -2.10
N ASN A 358 -7.73 17.19 -3.43
CA ASN A 358 -7.34 18.44 -4.06
C ASN A 358 -8.07 19.64 -3.40
N LYS A 359 -7.31 20.62 -2.90
CA LYS A 359 -7.76 21.82 -2.16
C LYS A 359 -8.49 21.58 -0.81
N HIS A 360 -8.60 20.35 -0.32
CA HIS A 360 -9.24 20.06 0.97
C HIS A 360 -8.22 19.76 2.08
N SER A 361 -8.72 19.74 3.32
CA SER A 361 -7.96 19.37 4.51
C SER A 361 -7.56 17.89 4.52
N THR A 362 -6.48 17.59 5.26
CA THR A 362 -6.00 16.24 5.48
C THR A 362 -7.03 15.43 6.28
N LYS A 363 -7.30 14.21 5.83
CA LYS A 363 -8.08 13.20 6.55
C LYS A 363 -7.15 12.07 7.00
N ILE A 364 -7.40 11.57 8.20
CA ILE A 364 -6.68 10.43 8.77
C ILE A 364 -7.69 9.29 8.95
N SER A 365 -7.36 8.10 8.42
CA SER A 365 -8.07 6.86 8.73
C SER A 365 -7.15 5.88 9.43
N LYS A 366 -7.66 5.18 10.44
CA LYS A 366 -6.96 4.04 11.05
C LYS A 366 -7.19 2.83 10.14
N LEU A 367 -6.13 2.24 9.62
CA LEU A 367 -6.26 1.05 8.79
C LEU A 367 -6.63 -0.16 9.64
N ASN A 368 -7.43 -1.05 9.04
CA ASN A 368 -7.60 -2.39 9.57
C ASN A 368 -6.37 -3.23 9.22
N SER A 369 -5.33 -3.11 10.06
CA SER A 369 -4.04 -3.77 9.90
C SER A 369 -3.89 -5.08 10.68
N GLN A 370 -4.95 -5.54 11.35
CA GLN A 370 -4.98 -6.78 12.10
C GLN A 370 -5.67 -7.85 11.28
N TYR A 371 -4.89 -8.79 10.74
CA TYR A 371 -5.39 -9.84 9.87
C TYR A 371 -5.45 -11.17 10.64
N SER A 372 -6.59 -11.87 10.55
CA SER A 372 -6.75 -13.19 11.17
C SER A 372 -6.26 -14.34 10.29
N ASP A 373 -6.19 -14.14 8.97
CA ASP A 373 -5.78 -15.17 8.02
C ASP A 373 -4.25 -15.26 7.93
N LEU A 374 -3.67 -16.30 8.52
CA LEU A 374 -2.23 -16.55 8.48
C LEU A 374 -1.70 -16.75 7.05
N ARG A 375 -2.52 -17.25 6.11
CA ARG A 375 -2.11 -17.42 4.71
C ARG A 375 -1.84 -16.07 4.07
N PHE A 376 -2.74 -15.11 4.32
CA PHE A 376 -2.58 -13.73 3.87
C PHE A 376 -1.31 -13.12 4.46
N ILE A 377 -1.12 -13.22 5.78
CA ILE A 377 0.08 -12.66 6.45
C ILE A 377 1.35 -13.24 5.82
N ASN A 378 1.41 -14.56 5.62
CA ASN A 378 2.61 -15.20 5.07
C ASN A 378 2.91 -14.75 3.62
N MET A 379 1.87 -14.61 2.80
CA MET A 379 1.99 -14.18 1.41
C MET A 379 2.16 -12.66 1.24
N PHE A 380 1.77 -11.84 2.22
CA PHE A 380 1.86 -10.38 2.17
C PHE A 380 3.30 -9.92 1.94
N SER A 381 3.56 -9.25 0.82
CA SER A 381 4.87 -8.84 0.34
C SER A 381 4.93 -7.33 0.08
N ASP A 382 6.04 -6.85 -0.48
CA ASP A 382 6.18 -5.43 -0.83
C ASP A 382 5.20 -5.03 -1.96
N ASN A 383 4.78 -5.98 -2.79
CA ASN A 383 3.83 -5.75 -3.87
C ASN A 383 2.43 -5.41 -3.37
N GLU A 384 2.02 -5.97 -2.24
CA GLU A 384 0.75 -5.67 -1.57
C GLU A 384 0.90 -4.43 -0.69
N ALA A 385 2.03 -4.30 0.02
CA ALA A 385 2.30 -3.15 0.87
C ALA A 385 2.37 -1.83 0.09
N ARG A 386 2.88 -1.83 -1.15
CA ARG A 386 2.93 -0.61 -1.99
C ARG A 386 1.54 -0.05 -2.29
N LEU A 387 0.50 -0.90 -2.29
CA LEU A 387 -0.87 -0.49 -2.64
C LEU A 387 -1.45 0.52 -1.63
N PHE A 388 -0.95 0.51 -0.39
CA PHE A 388 -1.33 1.50 0.62
C PHE A 388 -0.71 2.89 0.41
N PHE A 389 0.13 3.06 -0.62
CA PHE A 389 0.72 4.32 -1.04
C PHE A 389 0.20 4.78 -2.41
N SER A 390 -0.65 3.99 -3.07
CA SER A 390 -1.13 4.20 -4.44
C SER A 390 -2.04 5.42 -4.59
N GLU A 391 -2.03 6.00 -5.79
CA GLU A 391 -3.03 7.03 -6.15
C GLU A 391 -4.40 6.43 -6.42
N TYR A 392 -4.39 5.30 -7.10
CA TYR A 392 -5.54 4.52 -7.50
C TYR A 392 -5.11 3.08 -7.68
N ILE A 393 -5.97 2.11 -7.33
CA ILE A 393 -5.68 0.69 -7.49
C ILE A 393 -6.64 0.07 -8.50
N LEU A 394 -6.12 -0.60 -9.53
CA LEU A 394 -6.91 -1.43 -10.44
C LEU A 394 -6.64 -2.90 -10.14
N PHE A 395 -7.59 -3.56 -9.48
CA PHE A 395 -7.55 -5.00 -9.25
C PHE A 395 -8.02 -5.74 -10.49
N VAL A 396 -7.21 -6.68 -10.96
CA VAL A 396 -7.50 -7.52 -12.14
C VAL A 396 -7.38 -9.00 -11.80
N GLU A 397 -7.95 -9.86 -12.65
CA GLU A 397 -7.99 -11.30 -12.39
C GLU A 397 -6.66 -12.01 -12.69
N GLY A 398 -5.91 -11.59 -13.71
CA GLY A 398 -4.72 -12.32 -14.15
C GLY A 398 -3.64 -11.48 -14.83
N SER A 399 -2.62 -12.19 -15.33
CA SER A 399 -1.44 -11.59 -15.97
C SER A 399 -1.76 -10.96 -17.33
N THR A 400 -2.74 -11.48 -18.05
CA THR A 400 -3.13 -10.95 -19.37
C THR A 400 -3.72 -9.55 -19.24
N GLU A 401 -4.54 -9.29 -18.21
CA GLU A 401 -5.06 -7.96 -17.90
C GLU A 401 -3.95 -7.01 -17.47
N MET A 402 -2.98 -7.49 -16.67
CA MET A 402 -1.79 -6.71 -16.34
C MET A 402 -1.02 -6.29 -17.59
N GLU A 403 -0.84 -7.20 -18.55
CA GLU A 403 -0.15 -6.92 -19.81
C GLU A 403 -0.85 -5.81 -20.62
N VAL A 404 -2.20 -5.81 -20.65
CA VAL A 404 -2.98 -4.74 -21.31
C VAL A 404 -2.80 -3.40 -20.62
N PHE A 405 -3.05 -3.33 -19.31
CA PHE A 405 -3.09 -2.05 -18.61
C PHE A 405 -1.70 -1.49 -18.27
N GLN A 406 -0.64 -2.31 -18.35
CA GLN A 406 0.76 -1.89 -18.21
C GLN A 406 1.47 -1.69 -19.57
N ASN A 407 0.76 -1.82 -20.69
CA ASN A 407 1.34 -1.62 -22.02
C ASN A 407 1.86 -0.18 -22.20
N SER A 408 3.12 -0.03 -22.59
CA SER A 408 3.79 1.28 -22.71
C SER A 408 3.24 2.14 -23.84
N SER A 409 2.86 1.53 -24.98
CA SER A 409 2.24 2.24 -26.10
C SER A 409 0.87 2.81 -25.72
N LEU A 410 0.10 2.05 -24.94
CA LEU A 410 -1.20 2.50 -24.42
C LEU A 410 -1.02 3.61 -23.37
N ALA A 411 -0.05 3.47 -22.46
CA ALA A 411 0.28 4.49 -21.47
C ALA A 411 0.77 5.81 -22.10
N ARG A 412 1.40 5.76 -23.28
CA ARG A 412 1.76 6.97 -24.04
C ARG A 412 0.54 7.76 -24.47
N ILE A 413 -0.55 7.08 -24.82
CA ILE A 413 -1.81 7.71 -25.28
C ILE A 413 -2.70 8.10 -24.10
N TYR A 414 -2.67 7.29 -23.03
CA TYR A 414 -3.41 7.52 -21.78
C TYR A 414 -2.42 7.66 -20.60
N PRO A 415 -1.81 8.84 -20.39
CA PRO A 415 -0.76 9.03 -19.37
C PRO A 415 -1.21 8.74 -17.94
N ASP A 416 -2.51 8.81 -17.64
CA ASP A 416 -3.07 8.50 -16.33
C ASP A 416 -2.84 7.04 -15.92
N LEU A 417 -2.58 6.13 -16.87
CA LEU A 417 -2.14 4.76 -16.57
C LEU A 417 -0.86 4.73 -15.72
N GLY A 418 0.03 5.71 -15.87
CA GLY A 418 1.24 5.83 -15.05
C GLY A 418 0.97 6.17 -13.58
N ARG A 419 -0.27 6.54 -13.24
CA ARG A 419 -0.72 6.87 -11.87
C ARG A 419 -1.57 5.76 -11.25
N ILE A 420 -1.90 4.73 -12.03
CA ILE A 420 -2.76 3.61 -11.61
C ILE A 420 -1.87 2.41 -11.28
N ASP A 421 -1.96 1.92 -10.04
CA ASP A 421 -1.31 0.67 -9.65
C ASP A 421 -2.18 -0.51 -10.06
N ILE A 422 -1.76 -1.24 -11.10
CA ILE A 422 -2.44 -2.46 -11.55
C ILE A 422 -1.94 -3.66 -10.75
N TYR A 423 -2.88 -4.41 -10.17
CA TYR A 423 -2.57 -5.54 -9.30
C TYR A 423 -3.44 -6.77 -9.64
N ALA A 424 -2.80 -7.86 -10.06
CA ALA A 424 -3.47 -9.14 -10.19
C ALA A 424 -3.62 -9.79 -8.81
N SER A 425 -4.85 -10.11 -8.43
CA SER A 425 -5.15 -10.66 -7.10
C SER A 425 -6.03 -11.89 -7.17
N ASP A 426 -5.69 -12.90 -6.37
CA ASP A 426 -6.65 -13.95 -6.02
C ASP A 426 -7.72 -13.41 -5.04
N ASP A 427 -8.80 -14.17 -4.86
CA ASP A 427 -9.92 -13.75 -4.01
C ASP A 427 -9.50 -13.57 -2.52
N VAL A 428 -8.48 -14.31 -2.06
CA VAL A 428 -8.00 -14.26 -0.67
C VAL A 428 -7.26 -12.94 -0.42
N MET A 429 -6.35 -12.58 -1.33
CA MET A 429 -5.60 -11.32 -1.30
C MET A 429 -6.53 -10.13 -1.47
N LEU A 430 -7.41 -10.21 -2.47
CA LEU A 430 -8.33 -9.13 -2.79
C LEU A 430 -9.17 -8.76 -1.57
N ARG A 431 -9.69 -9.76 -0.83
CA ARG A 431 -10.52 -9.52 0.36
C ARG A 431 -9.82 -8.67 1.42
N ASN A 432 -8.53 -8.90 1.67
CA ASN A 432 -7.80 -8.28 2.78
C ASN A 432 -7.13 -6.94 2.40
N ILE A 433 -6.76 -6.77 1.12
CA ILE A 433 -6.10 -5.56 0.64
C ILE A 433 -7.12 -4.51 0.19
N ASN A 434 -8.33 -4.93 -0.20
CA ASN A 434 -9.39 -4.05 -0.67
C ASN A 434 -9.54 -2.83 0.27
N PRO A 435 -9.44 -1.58 -0.25
CA PRO A 435 -9.54 -0.36 0.54
C PRO A 435 -10.80 -0.26 1.41
N THR A 436 -11.92 -0.88 0.99
CA THR A 436 -13.14 -0.98 1.81
C THR A 436 -12.96 -1.82 3.07
N TYR A 437 -12.20 -2.91 3.01
CA TYR A 437 -11.92 -3.76 4.16
C TYR A 437 -10.80 -3.17 5.02
N SER A 438 -9.73 -2.69 4.39
CA SER A 438 -8.58 -2.11 5.07
C SER A 438 -8.84 -0.69 5.61
N GLN A 439 -9.96 -0.06 5.24
CA GLN A 439 -10.32 1.33 5.59
C GLN A 439 -9.31 2.36 5.06
N ALA A 440 -8.64 2.02 3.96
CA ALA A 440 -7.75 2.93 3.26
C ALA A 440 -8.55 3.94 2.44
N ALA A 441 -8.23 5.22 2.58
CA ALA A 441 -8.79 6.27 1.75
C ALA A 441 -8.03 6.31 0.41
N ILE A 442 -8.21 5.26 -0.40
CA ILE A 442 -7.60 5.09 -1.73
C ILE A 442 -8.70 4.66 -2.70
N PRO A 443 -8.91 5.38 -3.81
CA PRO A 443 -9.87 4.97 -4.83
C PRO A 443 -9.38 3.71 -5.54
N PHE A 444 -10.31 2.84 -5.93
CA PHE A 444 -9.97 1.59 -6.60
C PHE A 444 -11.10 1.10 -7.52
N LEU A 445 -10.78 0.15 -8.39
CA LEU A 445 -11.73 -0.59 -9.21
C LEU A 445 -11.32 -2.05 -9.29
N ILE A 446 -12.29 -2.94 -9.21
CA ILE A 446 -12.11 -4.39 -9.37
C ILE A 446 -12.71 -4.79 -10.71
N VAL A 447 -11.87 -5.35 -11.58
CA VAL A 447 -12.26 -5.87 -12.89
C VAL A 447 -12.22 -7.40 -12.86
N LYS A 448 -13.33 -8.03 -13.25
CA LYS A 448 -13.49 -9.49 -13.30
C LYS A 448 -14.13 -9.95 -14.61
N ASP A 449 -13.94 -11.20 -14.97
CA ASP A 449 -14.74 -11.85 -16.00
C ASP A 449 -16.17 -12.12 -15.53
N ILE A 450 -17.16 -12.01 -16.43
CA ILE A 450 -18.58 -12.25 -16.08
C ILE A 450 -18.87 -13.71 -15.70
N ASP A 451 -17.99 -14.65 -16.03
CA ASP A 451 -18.15 -16.08 -15.70
C ASP A 451 -18.05 -16.38 -14.19
N LYS A 452 -17.55 -15.43 -13.39
CA LYS A 452 -17.65 -15.47 -11.92
C LYS A 452 -19.08 -15.34 -11.44
N VAL A 453 -19.93 -14.69 -12.25
CA VAL A 453 -21.33 -14.38 -11.92
C VAL A 453 -22.30 -15.29 -12.68
N ILE A 454 -22.09 -15.44 -13.98
CA ILE A 454 -22.97 -16.24 -14.84
C ILE A 454 -22.48 -17.69 -14.84
N LYS A 455 -23.33 -18.61 -14.36
CA LYS A 455 -23.16 -20.05 -14.45
C LYS A 455 -24.21 -20.63 -15.40
N LEU A 456 -23.77 -21.32 -16.44
CA LEU A 456 -24.64 -21.90 -17.46
C LEU A 456 -24.70 -23.43 -17.31
N ASP A 457 -25.92 -23.96 -17.21
CA ASP A 457 -26.17 -25.38 -17.48
C ASP A 457 -26.33 -25.56 -19.00
N TYR A 458 -25.28 -26.07 -19.63
CA TYR A 458 -25.24 -26.24 -21.09
C TYR A 458 -26.16 -27.35 -21.61
N LYS A 459 -26.61 -28.28 -20.76
CA LYS A 459 -27.55 -29.34 -21.17
C LYS A 459 -28.98 -28.82 -21.23
N ASN A 460 -29.38 -28.09 -20.20
CA ASN A 460 -30.75 -27.55 -20.08
C ASN A 460 -30.88 -26.11 -20.59
N GLU A 461 -29.77 -25.47 -20.96
CA GLU A 461 -29.66 -24.07 -21.36
C GLU A 461 -30.18 -23.10 -20.28
N ILE A 462 -29.93 -23.42 -19.02
CA ILE A 462 -30.39 -22.61 -17.88
C ILE A 462 -29.25 -21.70 -17.44
N LEU A 463 -29.53 -20.40 -17.38
CA LEU A 463 -28.62 -19.42 -16.81
C LEU A 463 -28.92 -19.26 -15.32
N SER A 464 -27.89 -19.41 -14.50
CA SER A 464 -27.93 -19.18 -13.05
C SER A 464 -26.92 -18.11 -12.66
N LEU A 465 -27.25 -17.34 -11.64
CA LEU A 465 -26.47 -16.22 -11.13
C LEU A 465 -25.89 -16.55 -9.76
N ASP A 466 -24.59 -16.31 -9.57
CA ASP A 466 -23.89 -16.58 -8.31
C ASP A 466 -22.91 -15.43 -7.93
N GLY A 467 -22.32 -15.50 -6.75
CA GLY A 467 -21.29 -14.60 -6.27
C GLY A 467 -21.80 -13.19 -5.96
N ASP A 468 -21.31 -12.21 -6.73
CA ASP A 468 -21.52 -10.78 -6.47
C ASP A 468 -22.96 -10.31 -6.75
N VAL A 469 -23.84 -11.18 -7.28
CA VAL A 469 -25.31 -10.96 -7.34
C VAL A 469 -25.93 -10.76 -5.95
N SER A 470 -25.29 -11.28 -4.90
CA SER A 470 -25.66 -11.00 -3.52
C SER A 470 -25.64 -9.49 -3.18
N LEU A 471 -24.80 -8.70 -3.85
CA LEU A 471 -24.76 -7.23 -3.70
C LEU A 471 -25.99 -6.57 -4.34
N VAL A 472 -26.43 -7.06 -5.50
CA VAL A 472 -27.67 -6.60 -6.16
C VAL A 472 -28.89 -6.90 -5.27
N ASN A 473 -28.94 -8.09 -4.68
CA ASN A 473 -29.96 -8.44 -3.69
C ASN A 473 -29.98 -7.48 -2.48
N LYS A 474 -28.81 -7.08 -1.99
CA LYS A 474 -28.70 -6.07 -0.91
C LYS A 474 -29.23 -4.71 -1.35
N LEU A 475 -29.01 -4.29 -2.59
CA LEU A 475 -29.54 -3.02 -3.13
C LEU A 475 -31.07 -3.02 -3.14
N ILE A 476 -31.70 -4.12 -3.56
CA ILE A 476 -33.17 -4.24 -3.58
C ILE A 476 -33.73 -4.14 -2.16
N ARG A 477 -33.14 -4.84 -1.20
CA ARG A 477 -33.55 -4.80 0.22
C ARG A 477 -33.40 -3.41 0.86
N LYS A 478 -32.33 -2.68 0.53
CA LYS A 478 -32.13 -1.30 1.02
C LYS A 478 -33.09 -0.33 0.34
N GLY A 479 -33.39 -0.55 -0.94
CA GLY A 479 -34.26 0.27 -1.75
C GLY A 479 -35.74 0.16 -1.39
N SER A 480 -36.21 -1.03 -0.99
CA SER A 480 -37.59 -1.25 -0.51
C SER A 480 -37.94 -0.51 0.78
N LEU A 481 -36.98 0.19 1.40
CA LEU A 481 -37.16 0.99 2.61
C LEU A 481 -37.20 2.51 2.32
N LYS A 482 -36.99 2.94 1.07
CA LYS A 482 -36.91 4.38 0.68
C LYS A 482 -37.70 4.64 -0.61
N PHE A 483 -39.02 4.84 -0.48
CA PHE A 483 -39.96 4.94 -1.61
C PHE A 483 -39.96 6.29 -2.37
N TYR A 484 -39.23 7.32 -1.92
CA TYR A 484 -39.41 8.70 -2.42
C TYR A 484 -38.32 9.21 -3.39
N ASN A 485 -37.41 8.36 -3.88
CA ASN A 485 -36.36 8.79 -4.81
C ASN A 485 -36.52 8.14 -6.20
N PRO A 486 -36.96 8.88 -7.24
CA PRO A 486 -37.16 8.35 -8.60
C PRO A 486 -35.91 7.70 -9.21
N SER A 487 -34.71 8.22 -8.91
CA SER A 487 -33.45 7.62 -9.38
C SER A 487 -33.15 6.27 -8.72
N LEU A 488 -33.55 6.12 -7.45
CA LEU A 488 -33.41 4.87 -6.71
C LEU A 488 -34.41 3.82 -7.22
N ILE A 489 -35.63 4.23 -7.54
CA ILE A 489 -36.66 3.35 -8.12
C ILE A 489 -36.15 2.75 -9.44
N LYS A 490 -35.65 3.58 -10.36
CA LYS A 490 -35.05 3.10 -11.62
C LYS A 490 -33.92 2.10 -11.39
N LYS A 491 -33.04 2.35 -10.40
CA LYS A 491 -31.97 1.40 -10.03
C LYS A 491 -32.52 0.08 -9.50
N ILE A 492 -33.58 0.11 -8.68
CA ILE A 492 -34.23 -1.10 -8.15
C ILE A 492 -34.88 -1.90 -9.27
N ASP A 493 -35.54 -1.24 -10.22
CA ASP A 493 -36.18 -1.92 -11.35
C ASP A 493 -35.14 -2.60 -12.25
N SER A 494 -34.05 -1.91 -12.57
CA SER A 494 -32.90 -2.54 -13.25
C SER A 494 -32.34 -3.73 -12.46
N ALA A 495 -32.24 -3.64 -11.14
CA ALA A 495 -31.80 -4.74 -10.29
C ALA A 495 -32.77 -5.94 -10.32
N LYS A 496 -34.08 -5.69 -10.35
CA LYS A 496 -35.09 -6.76 -10.49
C LYS A 496 -35.00 -7.45 -11.85
N GLU A 497 -34.76 -6.72 -12.94
CA GLU A 497 -34.58 -7.32 -14.26
C GLU A 497 -33.35 -8.24 -14.31
N ILE A 498 -32.23 -7.84 -13.68
CA ILE A 498 -31.04 -8.70 -13.56
C ILE A 498 -31.39 -10.00 -12.82
N ILE A 499 -32.12 -9.93 -11.71
CA ILE A 499 -32.48 -11.12 -10.94
C ILE A 499 -33.47 -12.01 -11.68
N ARG A 500 -34.38 -11.45 -12.49
CA ARG A 500 -35.26 -12.25 -13.35
C ARG A 500 -34.52 -13.10 -14.37
N ALA A 501 -33.26 -12.76 -14.68
CA ALA A 501 -32.43 -13.60 -15.53
C ALA A 501 -31.94 -14.87 -14.79
N ASP A 502 -31.94 -14.90 -13.45
CA ASP A 502 -31.57 -16.08 -12.67
C ASP A 502 -32.54 -17.24 -12.90
N LYS A 503 -31.98 -18.44 -13.04
CA LYS A 503 -32.65 -19.70 -13.36
C LYS A 503 -33.56 -19.65 -14.59
N SER A 504 -33.30 -18.71 -15.50
CA SER A 504 -34.08 -18.56 -16.74
C SER A 504 -33.43 -19.32 -17.89
N LYS A 505 -34.26 -19.91 -18.78
CA LYS A 505 -33.78 -20.59 -19.98
C LYS A 505 -33.27 -19.58 -21.01
N LYS A 506 -32.03 -19.75 -21.50
CA LYS A 506 -31.39 -18.91 -22.51
C LYS A 506 -30.97 -19.76 -23.70
N GLU A 507 -31.83 -19.78 -24.73
CA GLU A 507 -31.59 -20.61 -25.91
C GLU A 507 -30.28 -20.27 -26.61
N MET A 508 -29.53 -21.32 -26.94
CA MET A 508 -28.25 -21.23 -27.65
C MET A 508 -28.44 -21.57 -29.12
N SER A 509 -27.57 -21.04 -29.98
CA SER A 509 -27.50 -21.46 -31.38
C SER A 509 -27.16 -22.96 -31.50
N VAL A 510 -27.48 -23.55 -32.64
CA VAL A 510 -27.27 -24.99 -32.89
C VAL A 510 -25.80 -25.38 -32.76
N ASP A 511 -24.91 -24.48 -33.18
CA ASP A 511 -23.46 -24.62 -33.07
C ASP A 511 -22.90 -24.32 -31.67
N GLY A 512 -23.73 -23.82 -30.74
CA GLY A 512 -23.38 -23.50 -29.36
C GLY A 512 -22.55 -22.22 -29.18
N LEU A 513 -22.27 -21.46 -30.25
CA LEU A 513 -21.38 -20.30 -30.22
C LEU A 513 -22.01 -19.02 -29.66
N PHE A 514 -23.33 -18.85 -29.85
CA PHE A 514 -24.06 -17.62 -29.53
C PHE A 514 -25.36 -17.90 -28.79
N PHE A 515 -25.87 -16.90 -28.09
CA PHE A 515 -27.26 -16.89 -27.63
C PHE A 515 -28.19 -16.44 -28.75
N LYS A 516 -29.36 -17.05 -28.88
CA LYS A 516 -30.33 -16.66 -29.92
C LYS A 516 -30.96 -15.29 -29.66
N THR A 517 -31.45 -15.08 -28.44
CA THR A 517 -32.22 -13.88 -28.07
C THR A 517 -31.56 -13.07 -26.97
N PHE A 518 -30.80 -13.72 -26.09
CA PHE A 518 -30.16 -13.08 -24.94
C PHE A 518 -28.91 -12.30 -25.37
N LYS A 519 -28.92 -10.98 -25.16
CA LYS A 519 -27.77 -10.10 -25.41
C LYS A 519 -26.97 -9.92 -24.14
N ILE A 520 -25.88 -10.66 -24.02
CA ILE A 520 -25.00 -10.64 -22.83
C ILE A 520 -24.38 -9.26 -22.61
N GLU A 521 -24.09 -8.50 -23.67
CA GLU A 521 -23.51 -7.15 -23.60
C GLU A 521 -24.45 -6.18 -22.85
N ASN A 522 -25.76 -6.28 -23.12
CA ASN A 522 -26.77 -5.47 -22.45
C ASN A 522 -26.87 -5.83 -20.96
N PHE A 523 -26.86 -7.13 -20.66
CA PHE A 523 -26.88 -7.62 -19.28
C PHE A 523 -25.68 -7.10 -18.49
N VAL A 524 -24.47 -7.26 -19.03
CA VAL A 524 -23.22 -6.83 -18.38
C VAL A 524 -23.19 -5.33 -18.18
N ARG A 525 -23.59 -4.54 -19.18
CA ARG A 525 -23.68 -3.08 -19.06
C ARG A 525 -24.60 -2.65 -17.91
N ASP A 526 -25.78 -3.26 -17.82
CA ASP A 526 -26.76 -2.88 -16.79
C ASP A 526 -26.36 -3.41 -15.41
N PHE A 527 -25.68 -4.55 -15.34
CA PHE A 527 -25.05 -5.08 -14.12
C PHE A 527 -23.93 -4.15 -13.62
N ASN A 528 -23.01 -3.72 -14.48
CA ASN A 528 -21.91 -2.81 -14.12
C ASN A 528 -22.43 -1.45 -13.63
N LYS A 529 -23.52 -0.92 -14.21
CA LYS A 529 -24.17 0.31 -13.72
C LYS A 529 -24.66 0.18 -12.27
N LEU A 530 -25.17 -0.99 -11.88
CA LEU A 530 -25.63 -1.26 -10.52
C LEU A 530 -24.45 -1.44 -9.56
N LEU A 531 -23.36 -2.04 -10.04
CA LEU A 531 -22.19 -2.35 -9.24
C LEU A 531 -21.15 -1.23 -9.14
N LYS A 532 -21.33 -0.12 -9.87
CA LYS A 532 -20.45 1.06 -9.79
C LYS A 532 -20.24 1.57 -8.37
N SER A 533 -21.26 1.53 -7.51
CA SER A 533 -21.14 1.95 -6.09
C SER A 533 -20.31 1.01 -5.23
N PHE A 534 -19.96 -0.17 -5.72
CA PHE A 534 -19.13 -1.16 -5.06
C PHE A 534 -17.74 -1.26 -5.70
N ASN A 535 -17.38 -0.33 -6.61
CA ASN A 535 -16.12 -0.34 -7.35
C ASN A 535 -15.86 -1.66 -8.08
N LEU A 536 -16.91 -2.23 -8.68
CA LEU A 536 -16.86 -3.49 -9.43
C LEU A 536 -17.27 -3.26 -10.89
N ASN A 537 -16.51 -3.83 -11.82
CA ASN A 537 -16.79 -3.81 -13.24
C ASN A 537 -16.50 -5.19 -13.86
N TYR A 538 -17.43 -5.69 -14.66
CA TYR A 538 -17.29 -6.98 -15.34
C TYR A 538 -17.00 -6.80 -16.82
N MET A 539 -16.07 -7.59 -17.31
CA MET A 539 -15.85 -7.77 -18.75
C MET A 539 -16.93 -8.68 -19.33
N THR A 540 -17.33 -8.44 -20.58
CA THR A 540 -18.42 -9.21 -21.20
C THR A 540 -18.09 -10.69 -21.35
N THR A 541 -16.82 -11.04 -21.59
CA THR A 541 -16.38 -12.42 -21.75
C THR A 541 -15.03 -12.66 -21.06
N THR A 542 -13.94 -12.26 -21.71
CA THR A 542 -12.55 -12.27 -21.21
C THR A 542 -11.79 -11.09 -21.81
N ILE A 543 -10.57 -10.82 -21.35
CA ILE A 543 -9.70 -9.79 -21.95
C ILE A 543 -9.40 -10.10 -23.44
N GLU A 544 -9.26 -11.36 -23.82
CA GLU A 544 -9.09 -11.75 -25.22
C GLU A 544 -10.34 -11.45 -26.04
N GLY A 545 -11.52 -11.57 -25.44
CA GLY A 545 -12.79 -11.17 -26.06
C GLY A 545 -12.92 -9.67 -26.28
N ALA A 546 -12.35 -8.86 -25.38
CA ALA A 546 -12.29 -7.40 -25.52
C ALA A 546 -11.26 -6.95 -26.56
N LEU A 547 -10.12 -7.63 -26.69
CA LEU A 547 -9.10 -7.32 -27.69
C LEU A 547 -9.47 -7.84 -29.08
N ILE A 548 -9.98 -9.06 -29.20
CA ILE A 548 -10.37 -9.69 -30.45
C ILE A 548 -11.88 -9.55 -30.57
N ASN A 549 -12.37 -8.50 -31.21
CA ASN A 549 -13.79 -8.21 -31.37
C ASN A 549 -14.11 -7.80 -32.82
N GLU A 550 -15.39 -7.58 -33.13
CA GLU A 550 -15.81 -7.24 -34.49
C GLU A 550 -15.18 -5.93 -35.01
N HIS A 551 -14.96 -4.95 -34.12
CA HIS A 551 -14.34 -3.67 -34.46
C HIS A 551 -12.83 -3.82 -34.70
N SER A 552 -12.14 -4.65 -33.91
CA SER A 552 -10.69 -4.86 -34.00
C SER A 552 -10.27 -5.92 -35.02
N LEU A 553 -11.20 -6.74 -35.52
CA LEU A 553 -10.92 -7.88 -36.43
C LEU A 553 -10.10 -7.47 -37.67
N LYS A 554 -10.37 -6.29 -38.24
CA LYS A 554 -9.59 -5.76 -39.39
C LYS A 554 -8.11 -5.58 -39.03
N TYR A 555 -7.83 -5.01 -37.86
CA TYR A 555 -6.46 -4.79 -37.38
C TYR A 555 -5.82 -6.11 -36.97
N PHE A 556 -6.58 -7.03 -36.39
CA PHE A 556 -6.10 -8.37 -36.04
C PHE A 556 -5.62 -9.14 -37.29
N TYR A 557 -6.38 -9.10 -38.39
CA TYR A 557 -5.92 -9.66 -39.67
C TYR A 557 -4.64 -9.00 -40.19
N ARG A 558 -4.54 -7.67 -40.08
CA ARG A 558 -3.33 -6.94 -40.50
C ARG A 558 -2.13 -7.32 -39.63
N TRP A 559 -2.33 -7.57 -38.34
CA TRP A 559 -1.30 -8.04 -37.43
C TRP A 559 -0.82 -9.45 -37.80
N ILE A 560 -1.72 -10.38 -38.11
CA ILE A 560 -1.35 -11.73 -38.61
C ILE A 560 -0.51 -11.61 -39.88
N CYS A 561 -0.90 -10.73 -40.83
CA CYS A 561 -0.09 -10.47 -42.01
C CYS A 561 1.29 -9.91 -41.65
N HIS A 562 1.38 -9.00 -40.68
CA HIS A 562 2.63 -8.44 -40.19
C HIS A 562 3.55 -9.53 -39.61
N ILE A 563 3.04 -10.43 -38.78
CA ILE A 563 3.80 -11.58 -38.27
C ILE A 563 4.39 -12.39 -39.43
N VAL A 564 3.55 -12.75 -40.40
CA VAL A 564 3.98 -13.59 -41.52
C VAL A 564 5.05 -12.90 -42.38
N PHE A 565 4.91 -11.60 -42.64
CA PHE A 565 5.88 -10.89 -43.49
C PHE A 565 7.15 -10.50 -42.76
N ASN A 566 7.06 -10.09 -41.49
CA ASN A 566 8.15 -9.41 -40.79
C ASN A 566 8.80 -10.23 -39.68
N GLN A 567 8.14 -11.28 -39.16
CA GLN A 567 8.65 -12.07 -38.02
C GLN A 567 8.91 -13.52 -38.37
N LEU A 568 8.23 -14.08 -39.38
CA LEU A 568 8.55 -15.41 -39.90
C LEU A 568 9.73 -15.33 -40.86
N ASP A 569 10.79 -16.09 -40.59
CA ASP A 569 11.96 -16.16 -41.46
C ASP A 569 12.33 -17.60 -41.84
N VAL A 570 13.15 -17.75 -42.87
CA VAL A 570 13.56 -19.03 -43.44
C VAL A 570 14.51 -19.74 -42.47
N ASN A 571 14.13 -20.92 -42.00
CA ASN A 571 14.93 -21.70 -41.06
C ASN A 571 15.86 -22.69 -41.78
N ASN A 572 16.80 -22.19 -42.58
CA ASN A 572 17.76 -23.04 -43.29
C ASN A 572 19.02 -22.30 -43.76
N GLU A 573 20.19 -22.92 -43.61
CA GLU A 573 21.47 -22.40 -44.11
C GLU A 573 21.56 -22.36 -45.64
N ASN A 574 20.79 -23.20 -46.35
CA ASN A 574 20.69 -23.19 -47.82
C ASN A 574 19.22 -23.11 -48.30
N PRO A 575 18.63 -21.90 -48.28
CA PRO A 575 17.25 -21.65 -48.68
C PRO A 575 16.92 -22.18 -50.08
N LYS A 576 17.79 -21.96 -51.07
CA LYS A 576 17.62 -22.48 -52.45
C LYS A 576 17.38 -23.97 -52.50
N LYS A 577 18.25 -24.77 -51.88
CA LYS A 577 18.14 -26.24 -51.91
C LYS A 577 16.87 -26.70 -51.19
N MET A 578 16.55 -26.08 -50.05
CA MET A 578 15.32 -26.37 -49.31
C MET A 578 14.07 -26.07 -50.15
N PHE A 579 13.95 -24.87 -50.71
CA PHE A 579 12.80 -24.51 -51.53
C PHE A 579 12.70 -25.35 -52.79
N ALA A 580 13.82 -25.71 -53.44
CA ALA A 580 13.80 -26.63 -54.57
C ALA A 580 13.25 -28.02 -54.18
N GLY A 581 13.61 -28.53 -53.00
CA GLY A 581 13.04 -29.76 -52.46
C GLY A 581 11.55 -29.64 -52.16
N LEU A 582 11.14 -28.59 -51.43
CA LEU A 582 9.74 -28.37 -51.06
C LEU A 582 8.83 -28.14 -52.27
N MET A 583 9.33 -27.48 -53.32
CA MET A 583 8.56 -27.23 -54.55
C MET A 583 8.44 -28.48 -55.44
N ARG A 584 9.26 -29.52 -55.24
CA ARG A 584 9.05 -30.85 -55.86
C ARG A 584 7.94 -31.61 -55.15
N THR A 585 7.84 -31.46 -53.83
CA THR A 585 6.84 -32.15 -53.00
C THR A 585 5.48 -31.45 -53.01
N TYR A 586 5.47 -30.11 -53.03
CA TYR A 586 4.27 -29.30 -52.89
C TYR A 586 4.13 -28.31 -54.05
N ASN A 587 2.96 -28.31 -54.70
CA ASN A 587 2.61 -27.27 -55.65
C ASN A 587 2.29 -25.97 -54.91
N LEU A 588 2.95 -24.86 -55.25
CA LEU A 588 2.73 -23.55 -54.64
C LEU A 588 1.26 -23.09 -54.67
N LYS A 589 0.47 -23.50 -55.66
CA LYS A 589 -0.94 -23.09 -55.76
C LYS A 589 -1.76 -23.55 -54.56
N ASP A 590 -1.54 -24.77 -54.07
CA ASP A 590 -2.39 -25.42 -53.07
C ASP A 590 -1.61 -25.81 -51.80
N GLY A 591 -0.31 -26.08 -51.91
CA GLY A 591 0.58 -26.48 -50.82
C GLY A 591 1.34 -25.34 -50.14
N ALA A 592 1.03 -24.06 -50.41
CA ALA A 592 1.77 -22.93 -49.83
C ALA A 592 1.75 -22.90 -48.29
N ILE A 593 0.66 -23.38 -47.66
CA ILE A 593 0.56 -23.49 -46.19
C ILE A 593 1.54 -24.54 -45.66
N SER A 594 1.63 -25.70 -46.32
CA SER A 594 2.60 -26.75 -45.96
C SER A 594 4.03 -26.26 -46.11
N ILE A 595 4.33 -25.55 -47.21
CA ILE A 595 5.65 -24.93 -47.41
C ILE A 595 5.93 -23.90 -46.31
N LEU A 596 4.95 -23.06 -45.94
CA LEU A 596 5.11 -22.09 -44.85
C LEU A 596 5.46 -22.79 -43.53
N ASN A 597 4.72 -23.83 -43.18
CA ASN A 597 4.88 -24.58 -41.93
C ASN A 597 6.18 -25.38 -41.84
N SER A 598 6.77 -25.76 -42.98
CA SER A 598 8.02 -26.53 -43.04
C SER A 598 9.26 -25.66 -43.18
N ALA A 599 9.16 -24.51 -43.85
CA ALA A 599 10.31 -23.67 -44.21
C ALA A 599 10.53 -22.49 -43.25
N PHE A 600 9.51 -22.05 -42.52
CA PHE A 600 9.57 -20.81 -41.76
C PHE A 600 9.44 -21.03 -40.26
N VAL A 601 10.19 -20.24 -39.49
CA VAL A 601 10.13 -20.18 -38.03
C VAL A 601 10.12 -18.70 -37.60
N LEU A 602 9.57 -18.40 -36.42
CA LEU A 602 9.68 -17.05 -35.85
C LEU A 602 11.14 -16.75 -35.53
N SER A 603 11.66 -15.62 -36.01
CA SER A 603 13.05 -15.21 -35.80
C SER A 603 13.13 -13.71 -35.48
N THR A 604 14.07 -13.35 -34.61
CA THR A 604 14.46 -11.96 -34.34
C THR A 604 15.51 -11.44 -35.32
N HIS A 605 16.13 -12.34 -36.10
CA HIS A 605 17.14 -12.01 -37.11
C HIS A 605 16.63 -12.44 -38.48
N LEU A 606 16.65 -11.50 -39.43
CA LEU A 606 16.27 -11.78 -40.81
C LEU A 606 17.49 -12.26 -41.58
N SER A 607 17.36 -13.43 -42.18
CA SER A 607 18.34 -14.05 -43.04
C SER A 607 18.61 -13.16 -44.25
N ILE A 608 19.88 -13.00 -44.60
CA ILE A 608 20.29 -12.27 -45.80
C ILE A 608 20.04 -13.19 -47.00
N LEU A 609 18.88 -13.00 -47.62
CA LEU A 609 18.46 -13.75 -48.81
C LEU A 609 18.84 -13.00 -50.08
N ASP A 610 19.16 -13.72 -51.15
CA ASP A 610 19.38 -13.10 -52.45
C ASP A 610 18.06 -12.59 -53.09
N PRO A 611 18.10 -11.73 -54.12
CA PRO A 611 16.89 -11.16 -54.72
C PRO A 611 15.90 -12.20 -55.30
N VAL A 612 16.37 -13.40 -55.67
CA VAL A 612 15.54 -14.47 -56.22
C VAL A 612 14.82 -15.20 -55.09
N GLU A 613 15.54 -15.51 -54.02
CA GLU A 613 15.03 -16.11 -52.78
C GLU A 613 14.02 -15.19 -52.10
N GLN A 614 14.30 -13.89 -52.01
CA GLN A 614 13.37 -12.89 -51.46
C GLN A 614 12.04 -12.87 -52.23
N LYS A 615 12.09 -12.87 -53.57
CA LYS A 615 10.88 -12.94 -54.41
C LYS A 615 10.11 -14.24 -54.19
N LEU A 616 10.79 -15.36 -54.00
CA LEU A 616 10.16 -16.66 -53.74
C LEU A 616 9.49 -16.68 -52.37
N VAL A 617 10.19 -16.27 -51.32
CA VAL A 617 9.67 -16.15 -49.95
C VAL A 617 8.42 -15.26 -49.92
N PHE A 618 8.48 -14.09 -50.57
CA PHE A 618 7.33 -13.20 -50.68
C PHE A 618 6.13 -13.88 -51.35
N LYS A 619 6.35 -14.60 -52.45
CA LYS A 619 5.29 -15.36 -53.15
C LYS A 619 4.68 -16.44 -52.26
N VAL A 620 5.49 -17.21 -51.54
CA VAL A 620 5.03 -18.26 -50.61
C VAL A 620 4.17 -17.65 -49.51
N LYS A 621 4.68 -16.65 -48.79
CA LYS A 621 3.98 -15.95 -47.71
C LYS A 621 2.64 -15.36 -48.18
N LYS A 622 2.66 -14.62 -49.30
CA LYS A 622 1.45 -14.02 -49.89
C LYS A 622 0.42 -15.07 -50.28
N ARG A 623 0.86 -16.19 -50.90
CA ARG A 623 -0.04 -17.26 -51.31
C ARG A 623 -0.61 -18.02 -50.11
N ALA A 624 0.20 -18.30 -49.09
CA ALA A 624 -0.26 -18.94 -47.85
C ALA A 624 -1.33 -18.09 -47.16
N LEU A 625 -1.11 -16.78 -46.98
CA LEU A 625 -2.10 -15.87 -46.42
C LEU A 625 -3.40 -15.81 -47.23
N PHE A 626 -3.31 -15.84 -48.55
CA PHE A 626 -4.49 -15.93 -49.42
C PHE A 626 -5.28 -17.23 -49.20
N LEU A 627 -4.59 -18.37 -49.12
CA LEU A 627 -5.23 -19.66 -48.86
C LEU A 627 -5.88 -19.70 -47.47
N ILE A 628 -5.18 -19.24 -46.43
CA ILE A 628 -5.72 -19.14 -45.07
C ILE A 628 -6.98 -18.28 -45.05
N LYS A 629 -6.94 -17.10 -45.66
CA LYS A 629 -8.11 -16.21 -45.74
C LYS A 629 -9.27 -16.84 -46.52
N LYS A 630 -8.97 -17.58 -47.59
CA LYS A 630 -9.97 -18.30 -48.38
C LYS A 630 -10.61 -19.43 -47.56
N SER A 631 -9.82 -20.21 -46.84
CA SER A 631 -10.32 -21.28 -45.96
C SER A 631 -11.20 -20.71 -44.86
N ILE A 632 -10.77 -19.67 -44.15
CA ILE A 632 -11.55 -19.06 -43.06
C ILE A 632 -12.91 -18.56 -43.57
N LYS A 633 -12.93 -17.89 -44.73
CA LYS A 633 -14.20 -17.42 -45.34
C LYS A 633 -15.08 -18.54 -45.89
N GLY A 634 -14.50 -19.70 -46.20
CA GLY A 634 -15.24 -20.87 -46.65
C GLY A 634 -15.86 -21.64 -45.48
N ASP A 635 -15.12 -21.75 -44.37
CA ASP A 635 -15.52 -22.53 -43.19
C ASP A 635 -16.46 -21.75 -42.25
N PHE A 636 -16.39 -20.40 -42.25
CA PHE A 636 -17.17 -19.54 -41.36
C PHE A 636 -18.03 -18.54 -42.14
N LYS A 637 -19.29 -18.40 -41.74
CA LYS A 637 -20.32 -17.69 -42.50
C LYS A 637 -20.25 -16.17 -42.36
N ASN A 638 -19.78 -15.69 -41.21
CA ASN A 638 -19.82 -14.27 -40.86
C ASN A 638 -18.64 -13.85 -39.99
N ASN A 639 -18.43 -12.54 -39.84
CA ASN A 639 -17.35 -11.98 -39.03
C ASN A 639 -17.46 -12.36 -37.54
N LYS A 640 -18.66 -12.65 -37.02
CA LYS A 640 -18.84 -13.05 -35.61
C LYS A 640 -18.24 -14.42 -35.36
N GLU A 641 -18.52 -15.39 -36.23
CA GLU A 641 -17.93 -16.74 -36.16
C GLU A 641 -16.42 -16.71 -36.30
N ILE A 642 -15.90 -15.89 -37.23
CA ILE A 642 -14.45 -15.68 -37.40
C ILE A 642 -13.83 -15.07 -36.14
N THR A 643 -14.49 -14.09 -35.53
CA THR A 643 -14.02 -13.48 -34.28
C THR A 643 -13.99 -14.52 -33.16
N THR A 644 -15.03 -15.36 -33.06
CA THR A 644 -15.07 -16.47 -32.09
C THR A 644 -13.96 -17.49 -32.33
N LEU A 645 -13.64 -17.84 -33.59
CA LEU A 645 -12.49 -18.68 -33.92
C LEU A 645 -11.20 -18.10 -33.32
N PHE A 646 -10.89 -16.84 -33.61
CA PHE A 646 -9.66 -16.22 -33.12
C PHE A 646 -9.66 -16.09 -31.59
N ARG A 647 -10.78 -15.69 -30.97
CA ARG A 647 -10.90 -15.67 -29.50
C ARG A 647 -10.56 -17.02 -28.88
N LEU A 648 -11.15 -18.10 -29.40
CA LEU A 648 -10.92 -19.45 -28.89
C LEU A 648 -9.47 -19.94 -29.13
N LEU A 649 -8.86 -19.58 -30.27
CA LEU A 649 -7.46 -19.91 -30.57
C LEU A 649 -6.50 -19.28 -29.56
N PHE A 650 -6.80 -18.07 -29.08
CA PHE A 650 -6.00 -17.32 -28.11
C PHE A 650 -6.44 -17.53 -26.65
N GLY A 651 -7.24 -18.56 -26.37
CA GLY A 651 -7.60 -18.95 -24.99
C GLY A 651 -8.77 -18.18 -24.36
N GLY A 652 -9.47 -17.36 -25.15
CA GLY A 652 -10.72 -16.70 -24.74
C GLY A 652 -11.93 -17.63 -24.74
N LYS A 653 -13.11 -17.05 -24.52
CA LYS A 653 -14.41 -17.74 -24.46
C LYS A 653 -15.33 -17.33 -25.62
N THR A 654 -16.31 -18.18 -25.93
CA THR A 654 -17.43 -17.83 -26.83
C THR A 654 -18.34 -16.75 -26.22
N ALA A 655 -19.28 -16.21 -27.00
CA ALA A 655 -20.34 -15.34 -26.46
C ALA A 655 -21.22 -16.06 -25.42
N THR A 656 -21.25 -17.40 -25.49
CA THR A 656 -21.89 -18.31 -24.54
C THR A 656 -20.99 -18.72 -23.37
N LEU A 657 -19.84 -18.06 -23.18
CA LEU A 657 -18.92 -18.26 -22.06
C LEU A 657 -18.24 -19.64 -21.99
N ILE A 658 -18.15 -20.35 -23.13
CA ILE A 658 -17.47 -21.65 -23.23
C ILE A 658 -16.05 -21.45 -23.76
N SER A 659 -15.04 -22.02 -23.08
CA SER A 659 -13.69 -22.16 -23.62
C SER A 659 -13.50 -23.52 -24.32
N LEU A 660 -12.48 -23.64 -25.16
CA LEU A 660 -12.13 -24.92 -25.80
C LEU A 660 -11.89 -26.04 -24.77
N GLU A 661 -11.22 -25.72 -23.65
CA GLU A 661 -10.94 -26.67 -22.58
C GLU A 661 -12.21 -27.10 -21.84
N MET A 662 -13.13 -26.17 -21.60
CA MET A 662 -14.42 -26.50 -20.99
C MET A 662 -15.23 -27.42 -21.89
N ASN A 663 -15.25 -27.19 -23.20
CA ASN A 663 -16.01 -28.00 -24.15
C ASN A 663 -15.54 -29.47 -24.22
N LEU A 664 -14.31 -29.78 -23.77
CA LEU A 664 -13.83 -31.16 -23.66
C LEU A 664 -14.49 -31.94 -22.51
N LYS A 665 -15.07 -31.25 -21.53
CA LYS A 665 -15.77 -31.88 -20.40
C LYS A 665 -17.18 -32.29 -20.85
N LYS A 666 -17.57 -33.56 -20.58
CA LYS A 666 -18.90 -34.10 -20.94
C LYS A 666 -20.09 -33.25 -20.45
N SER A 667 -19.92 -32.51 -19.35
CA SER A 667 -20.97 -31.62 -18.80
C SER A 667 -21.13 -30.31 -19.55
N CYS A 668 -20.14 -29.89 -20.34
CA CYS A 668 -20.09 -28.59 -21.02
C CYS A 668 -19.95 -28.73 -22.54
N GLN A 669 -20.07 -29.95 -23.07
CA GLN A 669 -19.93 -30.23 -24.50
C GLN A 669 -21.16 -29.69 -25.24
N ARG A 670 -21.04 -28.47 -25.77
CA ARG A 670 -22.13 -27.77 -26.47
C ARG A 670 -21.70 -27.16 -27.80
N ILE A 671 -20.40 -26.92 -27.99
CA ILE A 671 -19.86 -26.49 -29.28
C ILE A 671 -19.88 -27.69 -30.23
N ASP A 672 -20.39 -27.48 -31.44
CA ASP A 672 -20.46 -28.52 -32.48
C ASP A 672 -19.08 -29.22 -32.65
N PRO A 673 -19.05 -30.57 -32.66
CA PRO A 673 -17.81 -31.32 -32.88
C PRO A 673 -17.09 -30.95 -34.19
N SER A 674 -17.83 -30.61 -35.24
CA SER A 674 -17.28 -30.16 -36.53
C SER A 674 -16.50 -28.85 -36.36
N ILE A 675 -17.05 -27.88 -35.62
CA ILE A 675 -16.37 -26.61 -35.32
C ILE A 675 -15.13 -26.86 -34.46
N THR A 676 -15.23 -27.74 -33.46
CA THR A 676 -14.08 -28.10 -32.62
C THR A 676 -12.97 -28.75 -33.46
N ALA A 677 -13.32 -29.63 -34.40
CA ALA A 677 -12.38 -30.23 -35.34
C ALA A 677 -11.74 -29.18 -36.27
N THR A 678 -12.55 -28.25 -36.78
CA THR A 678 -12.08 -27.12 -37.59
C THR A 678 -11.09 -26.25 -36.81
N ILE A 679 -11.39 -25.85 -35.57
CA ILE A 679 -10.47 -25.06 -34.74
C ILE A 679 -9.15 -25.83 -34.50
N LYS A 680 -9.23 -27.14 -34.22
CA LYS A 680 -8.03 -27.99 -34.07
C LYS A 680 -7.20 -28.02 -35.35
N LYS A 681 -7.84 -28.14 -36.52
CA LYS A 681 -7.20 -28.09 -37.84
C LYS A 681 -6.46 -26.76 -38.04
N TYR A 682 -7.12 -25.63 -37.79
CA TYR A 682 -6.47 -24.31 -37.86
C TYR A 682 -5.27 -24.21 -36.90
N LYS A 683 -5.42 -24.69 -35.66
CA LYS A 683 -4.34 -24.65 -34.66
C LYS A 683 -3.14 -25.51 -35.05
N SER A 684 -3.36 -26.68 -35.66
CA SER A 684 -2.28 -27.63 -36.01
C SER A 684 -1.69 -27.42 -37.40
N ASN A 685 -2.40 -26.73 -38.30
CA ASN A 685 -1.99 -26.57 -39.69
C ASN A 685 -2.05 -25.11 -40.17
N GLU A 686 -3.21 -24.57 -40.50
CA GLU A 686 -3.33 -23.27 -41.20
C GLU A 686 -2.77 -22.07 -40.42
N LEU A 687 -2.83 -22.11 -39.08
CA LEU A 687 -2.34 -21.06 -38.17
C LEU A 687 -1.27 -21.60 -37.22
N LYS A 688 -0.58 -22.69 -37.59
CA LYS A 688 0.46 -23.31 -36.77
C LYS A 688 1.54 -22.31 -36.33
N PHE A 689 1.89 -21.37 -37.21
CA PHE A 689 2.88 -20.33 -36.92
C PHE A 689 2.47 -19.38 -35.77
N LEU A 690 1.18 -19.31 -35.41
CA LEU A 690 0.69 -18.55 -34.26
C LEU A 690 0.77 -19.31 -32.95
N LEU A 691 1.06 -20.63 -32.95
CA LEU A 691 1.12 -21.44 -31.72
C LEU A 691 1.93 -20.79 -30.59
N PRO A 692 3.12 -20.20 -30.85
CA PRO A 692 3.88 -19.52 -29.81
C PRO A 692 3.13 -18.36 -29.15
N TYR A 693 2.17 -17.74 -29.85
CA TYR A 693 1.32 -16.63 -29.40
C TYR A 693 -0.02 -17.08 -28.78
N THR A 694 -0.33 -18.38 -28.71
CA THR A 694 -1.64 -18.86 -28.23
C THR A 694 -1.71 -19.09 -26.73
N THR A 695 -0.62 -18.90 -25.99
CA THR A 695 -0.63 -19.01 -24.52
C THR A 695 -0.87 -17.64 -23.88
N LYS A 696 -1.52 -17.63 -22.70
CA LYS A 696 -1.93 -16.41 -21.97
C LYS A 696 -0.77 -15.47 -21.58
N THR A 697 0.48 -15.94 -21.64
CA THR A 697 1.68 -15.17 -21.28
C THR A 697 2.70 -15.11 -22.43
N SER A 698 2.27 -15.33 -23.66
CA SER A 698 3.16 -15.34 -24.83
C SER A 698 3.59 -13.96 -25.35
N GLY A 699 3.08 -12.87 -24.77
CA GLY A 699 3.34 -11.50 -25.25
C GLY A 699 2.53 -11.09 -26.48
N TRP A 700 1.54 -11.90 -26.89
CA TRP A 700 0.71 -11.60 -28.07
C TRP A 700 -0.14 -10.35 -27.88
N VAL A 701 -0.57 -10.06 -26.64
CA VAL A 701 -1.37 -8.89 -26.30
C VAL A 701 -0.57 -7.62 -26.58
N THR A 702 0.65 -7.55 -26.04
CA THR A 702 1.58 -6.45 -26.29
C THR A 702 1.87 -6.30 -27.78
N SER A 703 2.23 -7.41 -28.45
CA SER A 703 2.52 -7.41 -29.89
C SER A 703 1.34 -6.89 -30.74
N PHE A 704 0.11 -7.29 -30.42
CA PHE A 704 -1.08 -6.88 -31.14
C PHE A 704 -1.46 -5.42 -30.84
N LEU A 705 -1.41 -5.00 -29.58
CA LEU A 705 -1.71 -3.62 -29.18
C LEU A 705 -0.70 -2.63 -29.79
N ASP A 706 0.59 -2.91 -29.67
CA ASP A 706 1.66 -2.06 -30.20
C ASP A 706 1.55 -1.93 -31.72
N PHE A 707 1.32 -3.05 -32.41
CA PHE A 707 1.07 -3.04 -33.85
C PHE A 707 -0.16 -2.18 -34.22
N THR A 708 -1.25 -2.34 -33.48
CA THR A 708 -2.50 -1.62 -33.75
C THR A 708 -2.32 -0.13 -33.54
N ILE A 709 -1.67 0.27 -32.44
CA ILE A 709 -1.36 1.67 -32.13
C ILE A 709 -0.44 2.27 -33.20
N ALA A 710 0.66 1.61 -33.53
CA ALA A 710 1.58 2.08 -34.57
C ALA A 710 0.89 2.21 -35.94
N LYS A 711 -0.04 1.30 -36.25
CA LYS A 711 -0.82 1.38 -37.48
C LYS A 711 -1.82 2.54 -37.48
N LEU A 712 -2.47 2.81 -36.34
CA LEU A 712 -3.35 3.95 -36.17
C LEU A 712 -2.60 5.27 -36.27
N GLU A 713 -1.41 5.36 -35.70
CA GLU A 713 -0.51 6.52 -35.80
C GLU A 713 -0.18 6.85 -37.26
N GLN A 714 0.08 5.83 -38.08
CA GLN A 714 0.32 6.01 -39.52
C GLN A 714 -0.93 6.42 -40.31
N GLU A 715 -2.11 5.98 -39.88
CA GLU A 715 -3.36 6.21 -40.62
C GLU A 715 -4.03 7.53 -40.25
N ASN A 716 -4.04 7.91 -38.95
CA ASN A 716 -4.64 9.13 -38.45
C ASN A 716 -4.17 9.46 -37.02
N ALA A 717 -3.02 10.14 -36.89
CA ALA A 717 -2.39 10.43 -35.61
C ALA A 717 -3.25 11.31 -34.68
N ASP A 718 -4.02 12.26 -35.22
CA ASP A 718 -4.77 13.22 -34.40
C ASP A 718 -5.99 12.60 -33.70
N LYS A 719 -6.46 11.43 -34.15
CA LYS A 719 -7.67 10.76 -33.64
C LYS A 719 -7.40 9.40 -33.00
N ILE A 720 -6.18 9.15 -32.54
CA ILE A 720 -5.81 7.83 -31.99
C ILE A 720 -6.70 7.44 -30.80
N ALA A 721 -6.94 8.35 -29.85
CA ALA A 721 -7.77 8.06 -28.67
C ALA A 721 -9.22 7.69 -29.06
N GLU A 722 -9.84 8.45 -29.98
CA GLU A 722 -11.18 8.16 -30.50
C GLU A 722 -11.23 6.79 -31.21
N ASN A 723 -10.22 6.51 -32.04
CA ASN A 723 -10.11 5.24 -32.74
C ASN A 723 -9.93 4.06 -31.77
N LEU A 724 -9.10 4.20 -30.74
CA LEU A 724 -8.93 3.18 -29.71
C LEU A 724 -10.20 2.95 -28.91
N ARG A 725 -10.95 4.02 -28.58
CA ARG A 725 -12.25 3.91 -27.90
C ARG A 725 -13.25 3.10 -28.75
N PHE A 726 -13.22 3.25 -30.07
CA PHE A 726 -14.04 2.46 -30.98
C PHE A 726 -13.57 0.99 -31.10
N LEU A 727 -12.26 0.76 -31.17
CA LEU A 727 -11.71 -0.60 -31.33
C LEU A 727 -11.77 -1.43 -30.04
N PHE A 728 -11.55 -0.82 -28.88
CA PHE A 728 -11.42 -1.49 -27.58
C PHE A 728 -12.31 -0.84 -26.50
N PRO A 729 -13.64 -0.77 -26.71
CA PRO A 729 -14.52 0.06 -25.87
C PRO A 729 -14.52 -0.34 -24.39
N GLU A 730 -14.46 -1.62 -24.05
CA GLU A 730 -14.44 -2.09 -22.65
C GLU A 730 -13.15 -1.69 -21.93
N ILE A 731 -12.00 -1.86 -22.58
CA ILE A 731 -10.68 -1.54 -22.02
C ILE A 731 -10.56 -0.03 -21.80
N ILE A 732 -10.92 0.77 -22.82
CA ILE A 732 -10.84 2.23 -22.73
C ILE A 732 -11.82 2.78 -21.69
N SER A 733 -13.03 2.21 -21.59
CA SER A 733 -13.99 2.62 -20.56
C SER A 733 -13.47 2.40 -19.13
N ILE A 734 -12.69 1.35 -18.89
CA ILE A 734 -12.07 1.08 -17.58
C ILE A 734 -11.01 2.15 -17.26
N ILE A 735 -10.17 2.48 -18.25
CA ILE A 735 -9.12 3.51 -18.12
C ILE A 735 -9.75 4.88 -17.83
N GLU A 736 -10.78 5.27 -18.58
CA GLU A 736 -11.47 6.54 -18.39
C GLU A 736 -12.19 6.62 -17.04
N GLN A 737 -12.78 5.51 -16.57
CA GLN A 737 -13.37 5.44 -15.24
C GLN A 737 -12.31 5.67 -14.16
N ALA A 738 -11.16 4.98 -14.23
CA ALA A 738 -10.08 5.17 -13.27
C ALA A 738 -9.53 6.60 -13.29
N SER A 739 -9.30 7.15 -14.49
CA SER A 739 -8.79 8.52 -14.68
C SER A 739 -9.73 9.56 -14.06
N SER A 740 -11.04 9.44 -14.32
CA SER A 740 -12.03 10.37 -13.73
C SER A 740 -12.06 10.31 -12.20
N SER A 741 -11.91 9.12 -11.60
CA SER A 741 -11.88 8.98 -10.14
C SER A 741 -10.63 9.61 -9.52
N ILE A 742 -9.50 9.58 -10.22
CA ILE A 742 -8.25 10.23 -9.80
C ILE A 742 -8.42 11.74 -9.76
N ASP A 743 -9.03 12.34 -10.78
CA ASP A 743 -9.20 13.80 -10.89
C ASP A 743 -10.24 14.36 -9.92
N ILE A 744 -11.34 13.64 -9.72
CA ILE A 744 -12.44 14.06 -8.83
C ILE A 744 -12.09 13.78 -7.35
N GLY A 745 -11.16 12.84 -7.09
CA GLY A 745 -10.82 12.43 -5.72
C GLY A 745 -12.01 11.82 -4.98
N GLU A 746 -12.83 11.02 -5.67
CA GLU A 746 -13.96 10.30 -5.07
C GLU A 746 -13.44 9.16 -4.19
N PHE A 747 -13.53 9.35 -2.86
CA PHE A 747 -13.51 8.25 -1.90
C PHE A 747 -14.98 7.86 -1.68
N HIS A 748 -15.36 6.66 -2.10
CA HIS A 748 -16.67 6.09 -1.81
C HIS A 748 -16.68 5.35 -0.47
#